data_AF-H0IZ96-F1
#
_entry.id   AF-H0IZ96-F1
#
_cell.length_a   1.000
_cell.length_b   1.000
_cell.length_c   1.000
_cell.angle_alpha   90.00
_cell.angle_beta   90.00
_cell.angle_gamma   90.00
#
_symmetry.space_group_name_H-M   'P 1'
#
loop_
_entity.id
_entity.type
_entity.pdbx_description
1 polymer ?
#
loop_
_entity_poly.entity_id
_entity_poly.type
_entity_poly.pdbx_seq_one_letter_code
_entity_poly.pdbx_strand_id
1 'polypeptide(L)'
;MELLNAERLISEWKEANHPLTQASQLSDTTHILSNALGDTPIQTLKLEQPDVLALIERFFEWRQATERSISRRQARDRVNRVLTALNLVPGMQSVLMPEPIAVHRPSALPTTPRSFSMSEQMIALEVHLLPWCRKRQDIDAWLMLLAIRLMTRTGMSETVMLGTLAMLSQQHINGRELAIPSSPHAQWPDDGHYRITLHDDVWIPIRALTTRLKRKNTTTWLFDISEDAESLNYKERRKQLRQRLKTTVKQCLTELRSHPDSHEWYALRHWSSVVSASRYVDVVRGTPPLWSTLLRQYPLPTCTPVPLLAQNDDAHQYAPGASMGRLPDRVSNHNQTPAPIPEAGSTTRPAGVYSFSTQHLPIDWQRRAKNLLRQFLAEAARLNKKKVVAKKHTVDMQTLLERYEKRLKRLIGHRGHYPDWILQFLYYQLRTEGNTLSTARTQLSRLTPITMLLHEAVLDLSDWDDDVVLELQMEAQSGAQWSARTLESFKISFRQFIRFCQQHGMLEDVSLPKKQGGTLAPSVLRTRILSPDHMQLLWNTLTNNVPDGDPRQMMGLVIALGFYGGLRASEVESLTLNSIIFSDANEQSHRNCWVEILGGKTAAARRRVALHIMAPPSVIQCMHRWVNTRLSECSQWSLTEAALFGPRHSPETYTRKSLIQPVIEWMRYMLGEDIDFHGLRHAAVSWTLLRLHAAQHPHFRNTLQHRHHWMFQPEPLQKILEHFCGAEGRDTLARGTLLLQVTKWIGHREPGTLLENYAHTLGLIHSDILAPKPKN
;
A
#
# COMPACT_ATOMS: atom_id res chain seq x y z
N MET A 1 -37.98 0.34 -22.94
CA MET A 1 -36.93 -0.68 -22.80
C MET A 1 -37.45 -1.97 -23.38
N GLU A 2 -36.74 -2.54 -24.34
CA GLU A 2 -37.14 -3.81 -24.95
C GLU A 2 -36.91 -4.96 -23.97
N LEU A 3 -37.76 -5.99 -24.06
CA LEU A 3 -37.60 -7.23 -23.30
C LEU A 3 -36.44 -8.04 -23.89
N LEU A 4 -35.44 -8.35 -23.07
CA LEU A 4 -34.22 -9.04 -23.47
C LEU A 4 -34.16 -10.45 -22.86
N ASN A 5 -33.76 -11.42 -23.67
CA ASN A 5 -33.36 -12.77 -23.25
C ASN A 5 -31.98 -13.10 -23.83
N ALA A 6 -31.39 -14.24 -23.45
CA ALA A 6 -30.03 -14.60 -23.88
C ALA A 6 -29.89 -14.66 -25.41
N GLU A 7 -30.86 -15.21 -26.13
CA GLU A 7 -30.81 -15.34 -27.59
C GLU A 7 -30.81 -13.98 -28.29
N ARG A 8 -31.71 -13.07 -27.86
CA ARG A 8 -31.82 -11.72 -28.44
C ARG A 8 -30.55 -10.91 -28.18
N LEU A 9 -30.02 -10.96 -26.97
CA LEU A 9 -28.78 -10.26 -26.62
C LEU A 9 -27.58 -10.77 -27.44
N ILE A 10 -27.51 -12.09 -27.67
CA ILE A 10 -26.47 -12.69 -28.52
C ILE A 10 -26.64 -12.25 -29.98
N SER A 11 -27.87 -12.13 -30.47
CA SER A 11 -28.14 -11.63 -31.83
C SER A 11 -27.65 -10.19 -31.99
N GLU A 12 -28.03 -9.30 -31.08
CA GLU A 12 -27.58 -7.90 -31.08
C GLU A 12 -26.05 -7.80 -30.98
N TRP A 13 -25.42 -8.61 -30.13
CA TRP A 13 -23.96 -8.66 -30.02
C TRP A 13 -23.27 -9.27 -31.24
N LYS A 14 -23.92 -10.16 -32.00
CA LYS A 14 -23.39 -10.66 -33.28
C LYS A 14 -23.45 -9.58 -34.35
N GLU A 15 -24.57 -8.87 -34.45
CA GLU A 15 -24.73 -7.74 -35.37
C GLU A 15 -23.70 -6.64 -35.11
N ALA A 16 -23.40 -6.37 -33.83
CA ALA A 16 -22.37 -5.44 -33.41
C ALA A 16 -20.92 -5.98 -33.50
N ASN A 17 -20.71 -7.22 -34.00
CA ASN A 17 -19.40 -7.89 -34.04
C ASN A 17 -18.68 -7.92 -32.67
N HIS A 18 -19.42 -8.12 -31.58
CA HIS A 18 -18.88 -8.10 -30.23
C HIS A 18 -17.87 -9.25 -30.00
N PRO A 19 -16.71 -9.04 -29.33
CA PRO A 19 -15.69 -10.08 -29.15
C PRO A 19 -16.18 -11.36 -28.46
N LEU A 20 -17.23 -11.23 -27.63
CA LEU A 20 -17.82 -12.36 -26.89
C LEU A 20 -18.63 -13.31 -27.78
N THR A 21 -19.00 -12.92 -29.01
CA THR A 21 -19.79 -13.75 -29.94
C THR A 21 -18.95 -14.43 -31.01
N GLN A 22 -17.61 -14.31 -30.95
CA GLN A 22 -16.70 -15.06 -31.82
C GLN A 22 -16.91 -16.58 -31.67
N ALA A 23 -16.72 -17.33 -32.76
CA ALA A 23 -17.01 -18.77 -32.82
C ALA A 23 -16.30 -19.60 -31.73
N SER A 24 -15.08 -19.20 -31.32
CA SER A 24 -14.31 -19.88 -30.27
C SER A 24 -14.87 -19.70 -28.85
N GLN A 25 -15.77 -18.73 -28.67
CA GLN A 25 -16.23 -18.19 -27.39
C GLN A 25 -17.76 -18.23 -27.24
N LEU A 26 -18.49 -18.42 -28.34
CA LEU A 26 -19.94 -18.33 -28.40
C LEU A 26 -20.65 -19.32 -27.47
N SER A 27 -20.18 -20.57 -27.38
CA SER A 27 -20.79 -21.57 -26.50
C SER A 27 -20.69 -21.17 -25.02
N ASP A 28 -19.53 -20.68 -24.59
CA ASP A 28 -19.33 -20.17 -23.24
C ASP A 28 -20.24 -18.98 -22.95
N THR A 29 -20.32 -18.02 -23.88
CA THR A 29 -21.18 -16.82 -23.72
C THR A 29 -22.65 -17.20 -23.63
N THR A 30 -23.09 -18.14 -24.47
CA THR A 30 -24.48 -18.62 -24.49
C THR A 30 -24.85 -19.30 -23.17
N HIS A 31 -23.97 -20.16 -22.66
CA HIS A 31 -24.21 -20.84 -21.39
C HIS A 31 -24.28 -19.87 -20.21
N ILE A 32 -23.40 -18.87 -20.17
CA ILE A 32 -23.38 -17.88 -19.08
C ILE A 32 -24.64 -17.00 -19.14
N LEU A 33 -25.02 -16.49 -20.32
CA LEU A 33 -26.19 -15.63 -20.46
C LEU A 33 -27.51 -16.35 -20.19
N SER A 34 -27.67 -17.60 -20.66
CA SER A 34 -28.88 -18.40 -20.36
C SER A 34 -29.04 -18.66 -18.87
N ASN A 35 -27.96 -18.95 -18.15
CA ASN A 35 -28.01 -19.12 -16.70
C ASN A 35 -28.22 -17.81 -15.93
N ALA A 36 -27.82 -16.67 -16.50
CA ALA A 36 -27.96 -15.36 -15.87
C ALA A 36 -29.34 -14.74 -16.09
N LEU A 37 -29.89 -14.86 -17.31
CA LEU A 37 -31.14 -14.22 -17.73
C LEU A 37 -32.36 -15.16 -17.64
N GLY A 38 -32.13 -16.47 -17.67
CA GLY A 38 -33.18 -17.46 -17.87
C GLY A 38 -33.78 -17.41 -19.28
N ASP A 39 -34.84 -18.20 -19.48
CA ASP A 39 -35.54 -18.30 -20.77
C ASP A 39 -36.58 -17.18 -20.97
N THR A 40 -37.02 -16.56 -19.87
CA THR A 40 -38.05 -15.52 -19.88
C THR A 40 -37.46 -14.16 -20.21
N PRO A 41 -38.03 -13.38 -21.15
CA PRO A 41 -37.56 -12.03 -21.44
C PRO A 41 -37.75 -11.10 -20.23
N ILE A 42 -36.70 -10.35 -19.87
CA ILE A 42 -36.72 -9.42 -18.73
C ILE A 42 -36.31 -8.01 -19.16
N GLN A 43 -36.80 -7.01 -18.43
CA GLN A 43 -36.40 -5.60 -18.60
C GLN A 43 -35.27 -5.19 -17.66
N THR A 44 -35.21 -5.81 -16.49
CA THR A 44 -34.20 -5.51 -15.47
C THR A 44 -33.64 -6.79 -14.90
N LEU A 45 -32.33 -6.80 -14.66
CA LEU A 45 -31.64 -7.89 -13.97
C LEU A 45 -30.76 -7.28 -12.88
N LYS A 46 -30.83 -7.86 -11.69
CA LYS A 46 -29.88 -7.55 -10.63
C LYS A 46 -29.26 -8.85 -10.12
N LEU A 47 -27.99 -9.08 -10.41
CA LEU A 47 -27.21 -10.21 -9.88
C LEU A 47 -26.32 -9.73 -8.76
N GLU A 48 -26.58 -10.20 -7.54
CA GLU A 48 -25.75 -9.92 -6.39
C GLU A 48 -24.64 -10.97 -6.24
N GLN A 49 -23.73 -10.77 -5.29
CA GLN A 49 -22.55 -11.62 -5.11
C GLN A 49 -22.85 -13.14 -5.00
N PRO A 50 -23.90 -13.59 -4.28
CA PRO A 50 -24.25 -15.01 -4.20
C PRO A 50 -24.65 -15.59 -5.56
N ASP A 51 -25.40 -14.82 -6.36
CA ASP A 51 -25.89 -15.25 -7.67
C ASP A 51 -24.72 -15.45 -8.64
N VAL A 52 -23.77 -14.53 -8.61
CA VAL A 52 -22.59 -14.58 -9.47
C VAL A 52 -21.63 -15.70 -9.05
N LEU A 53 -21.50 -15.97 -7.76
CA LEU A 53 -20.76 -17.15 -7.27
C LEU A 53 -21.39 -18.45 -7.77
N ALA A 54 -22.72 -18.57 -7.70
CA ALA A 54 -23.44 -19.72 -8.23
C ALA A 54 -23.26 -19.85 -9.75
N LEU A 55 -23.30 -18.73 -10.48
CA LEU A 55 -23.05 -18.71 -11.93
C LEU A 55 -21.63 -19.17 -12.29
N ILE A 56 -20.62 -18.78 -11.52
CA ILE A 56 -19.23 -19.22 -11.71
C ILE A 56 -19.08 -20.72 -11.46
N GLU A 57 -19.66 -21.25 -10.37
CA GLU A 57 -19.58 -22.68 -10.09
C GLU A 57 -20.33 -23.49 -11.15
N ARG A 58 -21.53 -23.07 -11.58
CA ARG A 58 -22.27 -23.72 -12.68
C ARG A 58 -21.46 -23.74 -13.98
N PHE A 59 -20.86 -22.61 -14.35
CA PHE A 59 -20.03 -22.53 -15.56
C PHE A 59 -18.76 -23.40 -15.45
N PHE A 60 -18.15 -23.44 -14.26
CA PHE A 60 -17.00 -24.30 -13.98
C PHE A 60 -17.37 -25.78 -14.11
N GLU A 61 -18.45 -26.22 -13.48
CA GLU A 61 -18.96 -27.60 -13.55
C GLU A 61 -19.31 -27.99 -14.99
N TRP A 62 -20.00 -27.12 -15.74
CA TRP A 62 -20.29 -27.34 -17.15
C TRP A 62 -19.02 -27.52 -17.99
N ARG A 63 -17.95 -26.77 -17.68
CA ARG A 63 -16.64 -26.92 -18.36
C ARG A 63 -15.82 -28.11 -17.89
N GLN A 64 -16.04 -28.61 -16.68
CA GLN A 64 -15.47 -29.89 -16.24
C GLN A 64 -16.16 -31.06 -16.94
N ALA A 65 -17.47 -30.95 -17.18
CA ALA A 65 -18.26 -31.99 -17.86
C ALA A 65 -18.04 -32.02 -19.38
N THR A 66 -17.59 -30.93 -19.98
CA THR A 66 -17.20 -30.87 -21.40
C THR A 66 -15.69 -31.11 -21.55
N GLU A 67 -15.23 -31.66 -22.67
CA GLU A 67 -13.81 -32.07 -22.92
C GLU A 67 -12.78 -30.91 -22.93
N ARG A 68 -13.10 -29.75 -22.36
CA ARG A 68 -12.25 -28.56 -22.20
C ARG A 68 -12.28 -28.05 -20.77
N SER A 69 -11.71 -28.85 -19.87
CA SER A 69 -11.56 -28.50 -18.45
C SER A 69 -10.85 -27.16 -18.29
N ILE A 70 -11.43 -26.27 -17.48
CA ILE A 70 -10.82 -24.99 -17.12
C ILE A 70 -10.61 -24.91 -15.61
N SER A 71 -9.66 -24.10 -15.16
CA SER A 71 -9.52 -23.75 -13.75
C SER A 71 -10.68 -22.87 -13.27
N ARG A 72 -10.98 -22.88 -11.97
CA ARG A 72 -11.93 -21.93 -11.35
C ARG A 72 -11.58 -20.47 -11.62
N ARG A 73 -10.28 -20.15 -11.72
CA ARG A 73 -9.80 -18.82 -12.11
C ARG A 73 -10.27 -18.46 -13.52
N GLN A 74 -10.05 -19.34 -14.49
CA GLN A 74 -10.49 -19.14 -15.88
C GLN A 74 -12.02 -19.05 -15.99
N ALA A 75 -12.75 -19.85 -15.21
CA ALA A 75 -14.21 -19.79 -15.14
C ALA A 75 -14.69 -18.40 -14.69
N ARG A 76 -14.17 -17.91 -13.57
CA ARG A 76 -14.45 -16.58 -13.04
C ARG A 76 -14.08 -15.46 -14.01
N ASP A 77 -12.88 -15.51 -14.60
CA ASP A 77 -12.43 -14.50 -15.56
C ASP A 77 -13.30 -14.48 -16.83
N ARG A 78 -13.92 -15.61 -17.18
CA ARG A 78 -14.86 -15.72 -18.30
C ARG A 78 -16.24 -15.17 -17.95
N VAL A 79 -16.81 -15.57 -16.81
CA VAL A 79 -18.09 -15.04 -16.31
C VAL A 79 -18.02 -13.53 -16.14
N ASN A 80 -16.97 -13.02 -15.49
CA ASN A 80 -16.78 -11.58 -15.33
C ASN A 80 -16.74 -10.82 -16.65
N ARG A 81 -16.16 -11.40 -17.71
CA ARG A 81 -16.13 -10.75 -19.04
C ARG A 81 -17.53 -10.63 -19.64
N VAL A 82 -18.35 -11.68 -19.52
CA VAL A 82 -19.74 -11.65 -20.00
C VAL A 82 -20.57 -10.67 -19.17
N LEU A 83 -20.45 -10.70 -17.84
CA LEU A 83 -21.14 -9.78 -16.94
C LEU A 83 -20.70 -8.32 -17.13
N THR A 84 -19.43 -8.07 -17.46
CA THR A 84 -18.95 -6.72 -17.81
C THR A 84 -19.70 -6.18 -19.02
N ALA A 85 -19.90 -7.01 -20.06
CA ALA A 85 -20.66 -6.61 -21.24
C ALA A 85 -22.17 -6.50 -20.94
N LEU A 86 -22.70 -7.37 -20.07
CA LEU A 86 -24.09 -7.30 -19.63
C LEU A 86 -24.39 -6.00 -18.88
N ASN A 87 -23.46 -5.51 -18.05
CA ASN A 87 -23.59 -4.23 -17.34
C ASN A 87 -23.60 -2.99 -18.24
N LEU A 88 -23.30 -3.13 -19.53
CA LEU A 88 -23.45 -2.05 -20.52
C LEU A 88 -24.89 -1.97 -21.06
N VAL A 89 -25.72 -2.97 -20.77
CA VAL A 89 -27.11 -3.04 -21.23
C VAL A 89 -28.00 -2.28 -20.24
N PRO A 90 -28.82 -1.31 -20.70
CA PRO A 90 -29.74 -0.57 -19.82
C PRO A 90 -30.64 -1.50 -19.00
N GLY A 91 -30.76 -1.24 -17.69
CA GLY A 91 -31.58 -2.03 -16.77
C GLY A 91 -30.89 -3.27 -16.20
N MET A 92 -29.69 -3.63 -16.68
CA MET A 92 -28.92 -4.78 -16.19
C MET A 92 -27.84 -4.33 -15.21
N GLN A 93 -27.78 -4.99 -14.06
CA GLN A 93 -26.79 -4.75 -13.02
C GLN A 93 -26.29 -6.09 -12.49
N SER A 94 -24.99 -6.33 -12.58
CA SER A 94 -24.38 -7.56 -12.08
C SER A 94 -23.06 -7.27 -11.36
N VAL A 95 -22.88 -7.90 -10.20
CA VAL A 95 -21.65 -7.78 -9.41
C VAL A 95 -20.51 -8.54 -10.10
N LEU A 96 -19.38 -7.88 -10.34
CA LEU A 96 -18.18 -8.56 -10.87
C LEU A 96 -17.37 -9.16 -9.72
N MET A 97 -16.89 -10.40 -9.89
CA MET A 97 -16.14 -11.10 -8.84
C MET A 97 -14.64 -10.76 -8.86
N PRO A 98 -14.07 -10.21 -7.79
CA PRO A 98 -12.65 -9.83 -7.76
C PRO A 98 -11.71 -11.03 -7.90
N GLU A 99 -10.44 -10.77 -8.22
CA GLU A 99 -9.39 -11.80 -8.28
C GLU A 99 -9.02 -12.33 -6.89
N PRO A 100 -9.09 -13.66 -6.66
CA PRO A 100 -8.62 -14.22 -5.42
C PRO A 100 -7.10 -14.05 -5.36
N ILE A 101 -6.68 -13.17 -4.47
CA ILE A 101 -5.28 -13.00 -4.08
C ILE A 101 -4.82 -14.31 -3.44
N ALA A 102 -3.76 -14.91 -3.98
CA ALA A 102 -3.12 -16.07 -3.37
C ALA A 102 -2.59 -15.68 -1.98
N VAL A 103 -3.09 -16.33 -0.94
CA VAL A 103 -2.67 -16.05 0.43
C VAL A 103 -1.31 -16.68 0.66
N HIS A 104 -0.25 -15.87 0.69
CA HIS A 104 0.98 -16.32 1.32
C HIS A 104 0.68 -16.48 2.82
N ARG A 105 0.47 -17.71 3.29
CA ARG A 105 0.47 -18.01 4.72
C ARG A 105 1.94 -18.19 5.12
N PRO A 106 2.64 -17.17 5.66
CA PRO A 106 3.97 -17.44 6.20
C PRO A 106 3.83 -18.50 7.29
N SER A 107 4.49 -19.64 7.14
CA SER A 107 4.64 -20.58 8.24
C SER A 107 5.56 -19.91 9.28
N ALA A 108 4.97 -19.15 10.20
CA ALA A 108 5.71 -18.57 11.31
C ALA A 108 5.97 -19.59 12.42
N LEU A 109 5.45 -20.81 12.29
CA LEU A 109 5.75 -21.93 13.17
C LEU A 109 7.06 -22.63 12.76
N PRO A 110 7.75 -23.28 13.71
CA PRO A 110 8.91 -24.11 13.40
C PRO A 110 8.53 -25.20 12.39
N THR A 111 9.26 -25.28 11.28
CA THR A 111 8.99 -26.27 10.21
C THR A 111 9.63 -27.63 10.48
N THR A 112 10.45 -27.74 11.52
CA THR A 112 11.14 -28.99 11.90
C THR A 112 11.02 -29.24 13.41
N PRO A 113 10.94 -30.52 13.85
CA PRO A 113 10.95 -30.87 15.27
C PRO A 113 12.16 -30.32 16.02
N ARG A 114 13.32 -30.27 15.34
CA ARG A 114 14.55 -29.70 15.89
C ARG A 114 14.39 -28.21 16.21
N SER A 115 13.82 -27.44 15.29
CA SER A 115 13.58 -26.01 15.49
C SER A 115 12.58 -25.76 16.63
N PHE A 116 11.56 -26.61 16.76
CA PHE A 116 10.60 -26.54 17.86
C PHE A 116 11.28 -26.81 19.21
N SER A 117 12.00 -27.92 19.33
CA SER A 117 12.75 -28.27 20.54
C SER A 117 13.75 -27.17 20.93
N MET A 118 14.48 -26.59 19.97
CA MET A 118 15.39 -25.47 20.27
C MET A 118 14.65 -24.27 20.88
N SER A 119 13.45 -23.94 20.41
CA SER A 119 12.65 -22.85 20.98
C SER A 119 12.15 -23.15 22.40
N GLU A 120 11.78 -24.39 22.71
CA GLU A 120 11.46 -24.81 24.08
C GLU A 120 12.66 -24.66 25.01
N GLN A 121 13.84 -25.11 24.56
CA GLN A 121 15.09 -24.95 25.32
C GLN A 121 15.43 -23.47 25.59
N MET A 122 15.11 -22.59 24.64
CA MET A 122 15.30 -21.15 24.83
C MET A 122 14.33 -20.59 25.87
N ILE A 123 13.08 -21.05 25.90
CA ILE A 123 12.11 -20.67 26.92
C ILE A 123 12.60 -21.07 28.32
N ALA A 124 13.12 -22.29 28.47
CA ALA A 124 13.71 -22.78 29.72
C ALA A 124 14.91 -21.91 30.15
N LEU A 125 15.90 -21.73 29.27
CA LEU A 125 17.08 -20.90 29.54
C LEU A 125 16.71 -19.48 29.98
N GLU A 126 15.69 -18.88 29.37
CA GLU A 126 15.28 -17.48 29.58
C GLU A 126 14.83 -17.19 31.02
N VAL A 127 14.36 -18.19 31.77
CA VAL A 127 14.01 -18.10 33.19
C VAL A 127 15.24 -17.73 34.05
N HIS A 128 16.42 -18.24 33.68
CA HIS A 128 17.65 -18.07 34.45
C HIS A 128 18.48 -16.84 34.04
N LEU A 129 18.18 -16.22 32.90
CA LEU A 129 18.97 -15.10 32.37
C LEU A 129 18.89 -13.84 33.25
N LEU A 130 17.70 -13.45 33.71
CA LEU A 130 17.55 -12.24 34.53
C LEU A 130 18.24 -12.37 35.90
N PRO A 131 18.07 -13.47 36.66
CA PRO A 131 18.86 -13.72 37.88
C PRO A 131 20.36 -13.67 37.64
N TRP A 132 20.85 -14.30 36.56
CA TRP A 132 22.26 -14.30 36.20
C TRP A 132 22.79 -12.88 35.94
N CYS A 133 22.06 -12.06 35.16
CA CYS A 133 22.42 -10.66 34.89
C CYS A 133 22.44 -9.81 36.17
N ARG A 134 21.46 -10.00 37.07
CA ARG A 134 21.42 -9.30 38.36
C ARG A 134 22.62 -9.65 39.25
N LYS A 135 23.12 -10.90 39.17
CA LYS A 135 24.30 -11.34 39.92
C LYS A 135 25.60 -10.74 39.38
N ARG A 136 25.80 -10.69 38.06
CA ARG A 136 27.03 -10.12 37.47
C ARG A 136 27.09 -8.60 37.49
N GLN A 137 25.94 -7.93 37.40
CA GLN A 137 25.80 -6.47 37.36
C GLN A 137 26.57 -5.71 36.25
N ASP A 138 27.22 -6.40 35.33
CA ASP A 138 27.98 -5.79 34.23
C ASP A 138 27.08 -5.35 33.05
N ILE A 139 27.54 -4.37 32.28
CA ILE A 139 26.79 -3.79 31.16
C ILE A 139 26.53 -4.82 30.05
N ASP A 140 27.50 -5.70 29.78
CA ASP A 140 27.42 -6.67 28.69
C ASP A 140 26.38 -7.77 28.98
N ALA A 141 26.19 -8.17 30.23
CA ALA A 141 25.17 -9.09 30.69
C ALA A 141 23.78 -8.49 30.49
N TRP A 142 23.58 -7.21 30.84
CA TRP A 142 22.32 -6.53 30.59
C TRP A 142 22.07 -6.31 29.09
N LEU A 143 23.10 -6.02 28.30
CA LEU A 143 23.02 -5.92 26.84
C LEU A 143 22.63 -7.27 26.21
N MET A 144 23.22 -8.37 26.69
CA MET A 144 22.86 -9.73 26.27
C MET A 144 21.41 -10.04 26.59
N LEU A 145 20.96 -9.77 27.81
CA LEU A 145 19.57 -9.97 28.22
C LEU A 145 18.63 -9.16 27.34
N LEU A 146 18.92 -7.87 27.11
CA LEU A 146 18.13 -7.03 26.21
C LEU A 146 18.06 -7.63 24.80
N ALA A 147 19.20 -8.00 24.21
CA ALA A 147 19.26 -8.56 22.86
C ALA A 147 18.42 -9.84 22.73
N ILE A 148 18.51 -10.74 23.71
CA ILE A 148 17.71 -11.97 23.74
C ILE A 148 16.22 -11.62 23.88
N ARG A 149 15.85 -10.74 24.81
CA ARG A 149 14.44 -10.36 25.06
C ARG A 149 13.82 -9.63 23.86
N LEU A 150 14.57 -8.81 23.14
CA LEU A 150 14.11 -8.22 21.88
C LEU A 150 13.75 -9.33 20.87
N MET A 151 14.59 -10.35 20.72
CA MET A 151 14.29 -11.47 19.81
C MET A 151 13.12 -12.33 20.31
N THR A 152 13.10 -12.73 21.59
CA THR A 152 12.13 -13.70 22.14
C THR A 152 10.77 -13.10 22.52
N ARG A 153 10.68 -11.77 22.71
CA ARG A 153 9.43 -11.08 23.08
C ARG A 153 8.83 -10.28 21.94
N THR A 154 9.64 -9.77 21.00
CA THR A 154 9.14 -8.90 19.91
C THR A 154 9.27 -9.52 18.52
N GLY A 155 9.84 -10.73 18.40
CA GLY A 155 10.03 -11.40 17.12
C GLY A 155 11.15 -10.82 16.24
N MET A 156 11.99 -9.93 16.80
CA MET A 156 13.13 -9.36 16.07
C MET A 156 14.10 -10.44 15.59
N SER A 157 14.58 -10.32 14.36
CA SER A 157 15.74 -11.11 13.92
C SER A 157 17.05 -10.54 14.46
N GLU A 158 18.14 -11.31 14.41
CA GLU A 158 19.48 -10.81 14.73
C GLU A 158 19.84 -9.55 13.93
N THR A 159 19.41 -9.46 12.67
CA THR A 159 19.72 -8.32 11.80
C THR A 159 19.06 -7.04 12.30
N VAL A 160 17.76 -7.12 12.62
CA VAL A 160 16.97 -5.97 13.10
C VAL A 160 17.35 -5.62 14.53
N MET A 161 17.54 -6.61 15.40
CA MET A 161 18.01 -6.41 16.78
C MET A 161 19.36 -5.70 16.81
N LEU A 162 20.37 -6.19 16.07
CA LEU A 162 21.68 -5.53 16.00
C LEU A 162 21.59 -4.15 15.36
N GLY A 163 20.73 -3.97 14.35
CA GLY A 163 20.49 -2.67 13.73
C GLY A 163 19.92 -1.65 14.71
N THR A 164 18.92 -2.07 15.50
CA THR A 164 18.28 -1.28 16.56
C THR A 164 19.32 -0.87 17.60
N LEU A 165 20.07 -1.82 18.16
CA LEU A 165 21.07 -1.53 19.20
C LEU A 165 22.24 -0.69 18.68
N ALA A 166 22.60 -0.79 17.39
CA ALA A 166 23.68 0.01 16.80
C ALA A 166 23.32 1.50 16.62
N MET A 167 22.02 1.83 16.63
CA MET A 167 21.51 3.19 16.45
C MET A 167 20.87 3.75 17.72
N LEU A 168 20.59 2.89 18.70
CA LEU A 168 19.94 3.26 19.95
C LEU A 168 20.71 4.37 20.67
N SER A 169 20.03 5.49 20.88
CA SER A 169 20.44 6.62 21.72
C SER A 169 19.33 6.92 22.73
N GLN A 170 19.53 7.84 23.67
CA GLN A 170 18.48 8.20 24.63
C GLN A 170 17.24 8.80 23.95
N GLN A 171 17.39 9.49 22.80
CA GLN A 171 16.26 10.07 22.05
C GLN A 171 15.28 9.03 21.49
N HIS A 172 15.73 7.79 21.29
CA HIS A 172 14.90 6.71 20.78
C HIS A 172 14.04 6.04 21.87
N ILE A 173 14.18 6.48 23.13
CA ILE A 173 13.52 5.90 24.30
C ILE A 173 12.68 6.99 24.95
N ASN A 174 11.35 6.83 24.92
CA ASN A 174 10.43 7.74 25.61
C ASN A 174 9.54 6.96 26.57
N GLY A 175 9.82 7.03 27.87
CA GLY A 175 9.19 6.16 28.86
C GLY A 175 9.38 4.70 28.47
N ARG A 176 8.28 3.94 28.33
CA ARG A 176 8.30 2.54 27.87
C ARG A 176 8.29 2.38 26.34
N GLU A 177 8.21 3.46 25.59
CA GLU A 177 8.23 3.43 24.13
C GLU A 177 9.66 3.33 23.60
N LEU A 178 9.84 2.46 22.61
CA LEU A 178 11.08 2.31 21.85
C LEU A 178 10.81 2.64 20.39
N ALA A 179 11.56 3.58 19.86
CA ALA A 179 11.59 3.89 18.43
C ALA A 179 12.69 3.09 17.73
N ILE A 180 12.27 2.18 16.86
CA ILE A 180 13.13 1.29 16.10
C ILE A 180 13.36 1.90 14.72
N PRO A 181 14.61 2.07 14.26
CA PRO A 181 14.88 2.61 12.93
C PRO A 181 14.31 1.67 11.87
N SER A 182 13.51 2.17 10.93
CA SER A 182 12.86 1.30 9.92
C SER A 182 13.78 0.89 8.79
N SER A 183 15.00 1.45 8.75
CA SER A 183 16.07 0.99 7.89
C SER A 183 17.43 1.14 8.59
N PRO A 184 18.46 0.39 8.16
CA PRO A 184 19.82 0.48 8.70
C PRO A 184 20.46 1.88 8.70
N HIS A 185 19.91 2.81 7.93
CA HIS A 185 20.46 4.14 7.69
C HIS A 185 19.49 5.27 8.08
N ALA A 186 18.40 4.95 8.79
CA ALA A 186 17.39 5.93 9.20
C ALA A 186 17.97 6.94 10.20
N GLN A 187 17.92 8.23 9.88
CA GLN A 187 18.32 9.33 10.75
C GLN A 187 17.15 9.79 11.63
N TRP A 188 17.41 10.01 12.91
CA TRP A 188 16.45 10.63 13.82
C TRP A 188 16.47 12.17 13.66
N PRO A 189 15.33 12.87 13.75
CA PRO A 189 13.95 12.38 13.85
C PRO A 189 13.27 12.15 12.49
N ASP A 190 13.91 12.55 11.40
CA ASP A 190 13.27 12.79 10.09
C ASP A 190 13.03 11.52 9.26
N ASP A 191 13.67 10.40 9.57
CA ASP A 191 13.42 9.12 8.91
C ASP A 191 12.36 8.29 9.61
N GLY A 192 11.78 7.35 8.87
CA GLY A 192 10.74 6.47 9.36
C GLY A 192 11.20 5.58 10.51
N HIS A 193 10.48 5.61 11.63
CA HIS A 193 10.69 4.73 12.79
C HIS A 193 9.45 3.88 13.06
N TYR A 194 9.66 2.63 13.45
CA TYR A 194 8.63 1.76 13.98
C TYR A 194 8.61 1.93 15.51
N ARG A 195 7.49 2.37 16.07
CA ARG A 195 7.35 2.68 17.50
C ARG A 195 6.59 1.58 18.19
N ILE A 196 7.13 1.04 19.28
CA ILE A 196 6.45 0.05 20.12
C ILE A 196 6.56 0.40 21.60
N THR A 197 5.47 0.20 22.34
CA THR A 197 5.48 0.20 23.79
C THR A 197 5.96 -1.16 24.28
N LEU A 198 6.96 -1.15 25.16
CA LEU A 198 7.64 -2.35 25.61
C LEU A 198 6.99 -2.97 26.85
N HIS A 199 6.90 -4.30 26.85
CA HIS A 199 6.61 -5.09 28.05
C HIS A 199 7.75 -4.99 29.08
N ASP A 200 7.44 -5.24 30.36
CA ASP A 200 8.41 -5.20 31.47
C ASP A 200 9.65 -6.06 31.21
N ASP A 201 9.47 -7.23 30.57
CA ASP A 201 10.58 -8.13 30.23
C ASP A 201 11.63 -7.52 29.29
N VAL A 202 11.26 -6.53 28.50
CA VAL A 202 12.18 -5.80 27.59
C VAL A 202 12.54 -4.44 28.18
N TRP A 203 11.58 -3.77 28.82
CA TRP A 203 11.75 -2.47 29.45
C TRP A 203 12.74 -2.51 30.62
N ILE A 204 12.68 -3.52 31.49
CA ILE A 204 13.57 -3.63 32.65
C ILE A 204 15.05 -3.66 32.22
N PRO A 205 15.47 -4.49 31.24
CA PRO A 205 16.83 -4.43 30.71
C PRO A 205 17.23 -3.07 30.11
N ILE A 206 16.34 -2.42 29.36
CA ILE A 206 16.63 -1.08 28.79
C ILE A 206 16.84 -0.06 29.90
N ARG A 207 15.91 0.02 30.87
CA ARG A 207 16.02 0.92 32.02
C ARG A 207 17.28 0.67 32.82
N ALA A 208 17.64 -0.60 33.01
CA ALA A 208 18.86 -1.01 33.69
C ALA A 208 20.13 -0.53 32.96
N LEU A 209 20.14 -0.55 31.63
CA LEU A 209 21.24 -0.06 30.80
C LEU A 209 21.32 1.47 30.79
N THR A 210 20.21 2.16 30.56
CA THR A 210 20.17 3.63 30.53
C THR A 210 20.59 4.24 31.87
N THR A 211 20.17 3.63 32.98
CA THR A 211 20.56 4.07 34.34
C THR A 211 22.05 3.90 34.61
N ARG A 212 22.68 2.85 34.06
CA ARG A 212 24.11 2.56 34.27
C ARG A 212 25.02 3.39 33.37
N LEU A 213 24.60 3.66 32.14
CA LEU A 213 25.43 4.31 31.13
C LEU A 213 25.46 5.84 31.22
N LYS A 214 24.59 6.47 32.05
CA LYS A 214 24.51 7.91 32.36
C LYS A 214 25.24 8.83 31.35
N ARG A 215 24.74 8.92 30.12
CA ARG A 215 25.30 9.80 29.08
C ARG A 215 24.75 11.22 29.23
N LYS A 216 25.63 12.23 29.08
CA LYS A 216 25.26 13.66 29.10
C LYS A 216 24.61 14.12 27.79
N ASN A 217 25.00 13.53 26.65
CA ASN A 217 24.43 13.83 25.35
C ASN A 217 23.35 12.80 25.00
N THR A 218 22.17 13.26 24.57
CA THR A 218 21.02 12.41 24.26
C THR A 218 21.11 11.77 22.87
N THR A 219 21.91 12.33 21.96
CA THR A 219 22.09 11.85 20.58
C THR A 219 23.16 10.76 20.43
N THR A 220 24.02 10.58 21.43
CA THR A 220 25.14 9.65 21.33
C THR A 220 24.69 8.20 21.41
N TRP A 221 25.45 7.34 20.73
CA TRP A 221 25.20 5.90 20.73
C TRP A 221 25.28 5.36 22.16
N LEU A 222 24.22 4.68 22.60
CA LEU A 222 24.06 4.27 23.99
C LEU A 222 25.18 3.32 24.45
N PHE A 223 25.66 2.42 23.57
CA PHE A 223 26.61 1.36 23.90
C PHE A 223 28.06 1.64 23.56
N ASP A 224 28.36 2.91 23.30
CA ASP A 224 29.71 3.44 23.21
C ASP A 224 30.53 3.04 24.47
N ILE A 225 31.78 2.62 24.27
CA ILE A 225 32.72 2.19 25.32
C ILE A 225 34.01 3.05 25.33
N SER A 226 34.22 3.98 24.37
CA SER A 226 35.50 4.69 24.20
C SER A 226 35.31 6.14 23.73
N GLU A 227 36.22 7.05 24.08
CA GLU A 227 36.21 8.46 23.62
C GLU A 227 36.18 8.60 22.08
N ASP A 228 36.71 7.62 21.33
CA ASP A 228 36.70 7.59 19.86
C ASP A 228 35.43 7.01 19.21
N ALA A 229 34.46 6.50 19.98
CA ALA A 229 33.35 5.71 19.41
C ALA A 229 32.28 6.53 18.66
N GLU A 230 32.28 7.87 18.81
CA GLU A 230 31.51 8.74 17.92
C GLU A 230 31.96 8.62 16.45
N SER A 231 33.21 8.21 16.20
CA SER A 231 33.75 8.00 14.84
C SER A 231 33.31 6.68 14.18
N LEU A 232 32.78 5.72 14.94
CA LEU A 232 32.44 4.40 14.42
C LEU A 232 31.20 4.48 13.52
N ASN A 233 31.32 3.98 12.30
CA ASN A 233 30.19 3.89 11.39
C ASN A 233 29.23 2.76 11.80
N TYR A 234 28.01 2.78 11.24
CA TYR A 234 26.96 1.79 11.55
C TYR A 234 27.41 0.32 11.41
N LYS A 235 28.23 0.02 10.41
CA LYS A 235 28.70 -1.35 10.15
C LYS A 235 29.68 -1.82 11.22
N GLU A 236 30.55 -0.93 11.68
CA GLU A 236 31.50 -1.17 12.77
C GLU A 236 30.77 -1.37 14.10
N ARG A 237 29.81 -0.50 14.43
CA ARG A 237 28.97 -0.63 15.64
C ARG A 237 28.29 -1.99 15.71
N ARG A 238 27.70 -2.46 14.59
CA ARG A 238 27.09 -3.80 14.50
C ARG A 238 28.09 -4.93 14.71
N LYS A 239 29.29 -4.83 14.13
CA LYS A 239 30.35 -5.83 14.29
C LYS A 239 30.80 -5.93 15.75
N GLN A 240 30.99 -4.78 16.41
CA GLN A 240 31.38 -4.69 17.81
C GLN A 240 30.30 -5.28 18.74
N LEU A 241 29.03 -4.89 18.55
CA LEU A 241 27.91 -5.43 19.32
C LEU A 241 27.80 -6.95 19.19
N ARG A 242 27.91 -7.47 17.96
CA ARG A 242 27.85 -8.91 17.73
C ARG A 242 28.99 -9.65 18.44
N GLN A 243 30.19 -9.07 18.47
CA GLN A 243 31.33 -9.69 19.15
C GLN A 243 31.14 -9.70 20.67
N ARG A 244 30.65 -8.60 21.27
CA ARG A 244 30.30 -8.52 22.69
C ARG A 244 29.27 -9.59 23.06
N LEU A 245 28.16 -9.64 22.34
CA LEU A 245 27.09 -10.63 22.55
C LEU A 245 27.59 -12.08 22.45
N LYS A 246 28.46 -12.39 21.48
CA LYS A 246 29.07 -13.72 21.36
C LYS A 246 29.90 -14.10 22.59
N THR A 247 30.73 -13.19 23.07
CA THR A 247 31.57 -13.41 24.26
C THR A 247 30.72 -13.60 25.50
N THR A 248 29.77 -12.71 25.76
CA THR A 248 28.92 -12.75 26.95
C THR A 248 28.01 -13.97 26.97
N VAL A 249 27.40 -14.35 25.83
CA VAL A 249 26.59 -15.58 25.74
C VAL A 249 27.44 -16.82 26.01
N LYS A 250 28.68 -16.88 25.49
CA LYS A 250 29.57 -18.00 25.78
C LYS A 250 29.87 -18.09 27.29
N GLN A 251 30.12 -16.97 27.96
CA GLN A 251 30.35 -16.93 29.40
C GLN A 251 29.10 -17.35 30.18
N CYS A 252 27.96 -16.74 29.90
CA CYS A 252 26.67 -17.06 30.53
C CYS A 252 26.34 -18.55 30.42
N LEU A 253 26.40 -19.12 29.21
CA LEU A 253 26.12 -20.54 29.00
C LEU A 253 27.14 -21.45 29.68
N THR A 254 28.40 -21.02 29.83
CA THR A 254 29.42 -21.81 30.55
C THR A 254 29.13 -21.83 32.05
N GLU A 255 28.74 -20.69 32.63
CA GLU A 255 28.40 -20.59 34.05
C GLU A 255 27.07 -21.29 34.37
N LEU A 256 26.08 -21.23 33.48
CA LEU A 256 24.80 -21.90 33.68
C LEU A 256 24.83 -23.41 33.40
N ARG A 257 25.95 -23.98 32.92
CA ARG A 257 26.11 -25.44 32.78
C ARG A 257 26.12 -26.17 34.11
N SER A 258 26.52 -25.52 35.20
CA SER A 258 26.48 -26.12 36.54
C SER A 258 25.10 -25.99 37.21
N HIS A 259 24.12 -25.37 36.54
CA HIS A 259 22.75 -25.30 37.06
C HIS A 259 22.07 -26.68 36.99
N PRO A 260 21.27 -27.09 38.00
CA PRO A 260 20.54 -28.36 37.99
C PRO A 260 19.70 -28.57 36.70
N ASP A 261 19.06 -27.49 36.25
CA ASP A 261 18.17 -27.51 35.09
C ASP A 261 18.91 -27.42 33.74
N SER A 262 20.25 -27.45 33.73
CA SER A 262 21.05 -27.27 32.49
C SER A 262 20.76 -28.29 31.39
N HIS A 263 20.19 -29.44 31.74
CA HIS A 263 19.72 -30.45 30.81
C HIS A 263 18.54 -29.96 29.93
N GLU A 264 17.79 -28.94 30.37
CA GLU A 264 16.68 -28.35 29.61
C GLU A 264 17.14 -27.44 28.47
N TRP A 265 18.43 -27.09 28.35
CA TRP A 265 18.95 -26.24 27.26
C TRP A 265 20.28 -26.69 26.64
N TYR A 266 20.54 -27.99 26.65
CA TYR A 266 21.81 -28.61 26.20
C TYR A 266 22.25 -28.29 24.75
N ALA A 267 21.30 -27.94 23.86
CA ALA A 267 21.58 -27.61 22.47
C ALA A 267 22.01 -26.14 22.28
N LEU A 268 21.80 -25.28 23.29
CA LEU A 268 22.17 -23.88 23.25
C LEU A 268 23.61 -23.71 23.75
N ARG A 269 24.56 -23.69 22.80
CA ARG A 269 26.01 -23.68 23.12
C ARG A 269 26.74 -22.42 22.70
N HIS A 270 26.19 -21.68 21.75
CA HIS A 270 26.81 -20.48 21.19
C HIS A 270 25.76 -19.47 20.74
N TRP A 271 26.20 -18.25 20.45
CA TRP A 271 25.32 -17.18 19.99
C TRP A 271 24.38 -17.58 18.83
N SER A 272 24.89 -18.26 17.81
CA SER A 272 24.04 -18.66 16.68
C SER A 272 22.98 -19.71 17.02
N SER A 273 23.21 -20.59 18.02
CA SER A 273 22.17 -21.52 18.47
C SER A 273 21.09 -20.78 19.25
N VAL A 274 21.48 -19.78 20.07
CA VAL A 274 20.54 -18.90 20.78
C VAL A 274 19.69 -18.11 19.79
N VAL A 275 20.32 -17.43 18.82
CA VAL A 275 19.61 -16.68 17.77
C VAL A 275 18.63 -17.56 16.99
N SER A 276 19.07 -18.76 16.60
CA SER A 276 18.21 -19.70 15.87
C SER A 276 17.03 -20.17 16.73
N ALA A 277 17.25 -20.39 18.03
CA ALA A 277 16.24 -20.84 18.96
C ALA A 277 15.22 -19.75 19.30
N SER A 278 15.66 -18.49 19.41
CA SER A 278 14.82 -17.33 19.72
C SER A 278 13.79 -17.00 18.65
N ARG A 279 14.02 -17.42 17.39
CA ARG A 279 13.23 -17.02 16.20
C ARG A 279 11.72 -17.27 16.31
N TYR A 280 11.31 -18.27 17.09
CA TYR A 280 9.91 -18.70 17.18
C TYR A 280 9.35 -18.61 18.60
N VAL A 281 10.13 -18.13 19.56
CA VAL A 281 9.74 -18.12 20.99
C VAL A 281 8.53 -17.23 21.24
N ASP A 282 8.44 -16.10 20.55
CA ASP A 282 7.30 -15.18 20.64
C ASP A 282 6.01 -15.83 20.11
N VAL A 283 6.08 -16.56 19.00
CA VAL A 283 4.94 -17.31 18.45
C VAL A 283 4.52 -18.44 19.40
N VAL A 284 5.47 -19.19 19.94
CA VAL A 284 5.21 -20.25 20.95
C VAL A 284 4.54 -19.68 22.21
N ARG A 285 4.80 -18.41 22.53
CA ARG A 285 4.17 -17.66 23.63
C ARG A 285 2.79 -17.09 23.29
N GLY A 286 2.27 -17.34 22.10
CA GLY A 286 0.94 -16.95 21.68
C GLY A 286 0.86 -15.63 20.90
N THR A 287 2.00 -15.03 20.52
CA THR A 287 2.00 -13.90 19.57
C THR A 287 1.55 -14.43 18.20
N PRO A 288 0.53 -13.83 17.54
CA PRO A 288 0.08 -14.35 16.26
C PRO A 288 1.19 -14.25 15.19
N PRO A 289 1.30 -15.26 14.30
CA PRO A 289 2.33 -15.36 13.25
C PRO A 289 2.66 -14.08 12.50
N LEU A 290 1.65 -13.30 12.10
CA LEU A 290 1.87 -12.06 11.38
C LEU A 290 2.73 -11.06 12.18
N TRP A 291 2.37 -10.82 13.44
CA TRP A 291 3.03 -9.82 14.29
C TRP A 291 4.48 -10.23 14.60
N SER A 292 4.73 -11.53 14.76
CA SER A 292 6.09 -12.09 14.91
C SER A 292 7.01 -11.87 13.70
N THR A 293 6.44 -11.52 12.54
CA THR A 293 7.21 -11.36 11.30
C THR A 293 7.55 -9.92 10.96
N LEU A 294 6.82 -8.94 11.53
CA LEU A 294 6.99 -7.51 11.22
C LEU A 294 8.41 -7.00 11.48
N LEU A 295 9.08 -7.54 12.51
CA LEU A 295 10.41 -7.11 12.94
C LEU A 295 11.54 -8.06 12.50
N ARG A 296 11.28 -8.94 11.52
CA ARG A 296 12.28 -9.92 11.07
C ARG A 296 13.28 -9.37 10.06
N GLN A 297 12.88 -8.44 9.20
CA GLN A 297 13.76 -7.98 8.12
C GLN A 297 13.49 -6.52 7.77
N TYR A 298 14.55 -5.80 7.42
CA TYR A 298 14.43 -4.46 6.86
C TYR A 298 13.98 -4.48 5.39
N PRO A 299 13.23 -3.47 4.93
CA PRO A 299 12.70 -2.34 5.70
C PRO A 299 11.57 -2.74 6.66
N LEU A 300 11.47 -2.05 7.80
CA LEU A 300 10.32 -2.18 8.69
C LEU A 300 9.20 -1.21 8.26
N PRO A 301 7.94 -1.48 8.65
CA PRO A 301 6.89 -0.46 8.57
C PRO A 301 7.26 0.78 9.38
N THR A 302 6.65 1.91 9.07
CA THR A 302 6.83 3.17 9.82
C THR A 302 5.58 3.54 10.58
N CYS A 303 5.76 4.10 11.78
CA CYS A 303 4.65 4.53 12.63
C CYS A 303 4.46 6.03 12.58
N THR A 304 3.21 6.46 12.79
CA THR A 304 2.92 7.87 12.95
C THR A 304 3.59 8.45 14.19
N PRO A 305 4.13 9.68 14.13
CA PRO A 305 4.61 10.38 15.32
C PRO A 305 3.49 10.96 16.15
N VAL A 306 2.26 10.98 15.62
CA VAL A 306 1.10 11.51 16.33
C VAL A 306 0.77 10.58 17.50
N PRO A 307 0.75 11.08 18.75
CA PRO A 307 0.32 10.29 19.90
C PRO A 307 -1.17 9.97 19.79
N LEU A 308 -1.53 8.69 19.67
CA LEU A 308 -2.93 8.25 19.53
C LEU A 308 -3.53 7.65 20.81
N LEU A 309 -2.72 7.52 21.87
CA LEU A 309 -3.17 7.04 23.18
C LEU A 309 -3.58 8.21 24.07
N ALA A 310 -4.67 8.05 24.80
CA ALA A 310 -5.22 9.06 25.70
C ALA A 310 -4.31 9.39 26.89
N GLN A 311 -3.32 8.54 27.18
CA GLN A 311 -2.37 8.70 28.28
C GLN A 311 -1.21 9.63 27.91
N ASN A 312 -1.08 10.02 26.64
CA ASN A 312 0.00 10.87 26.18
C ASN A 312 -0.40 12.33 26.37
N ASP A 313 0.28 13.02 27.29
CA ASP A 313 -0.06 14.40 27.67
C ASP A 313 0.04 15.39 26.50
N ASP A 314 0.92 15.15 25.53
CA ASP A 314 1.12 16.04 24.37
C ASP A 314 0.07 15.89 23.25
N ALA A 315 -0.90 14.97 23.38
CA ALA A 315 -1.83 14.66 22.29
C ALA A 315 -2.74 15.83 21.89
N HIS A 316 -3.01 16.75 22.82
CA HIS A 316 -3.76 17.98 22.55
C HIS A 316 -3.03 18.92 21.59
N GLN A 317 -1.69 18.87 21.52
CA GLN A 317 -0.89 19.71 20.63
C GLN A 317 -1.14 19.37 19.15
N TYR A 318 -1.63 18.16 18.86
CA TYR A 318 -1.88 17.65 17.51
C TYR A 318 -3.33 17.85 17.03
N ALA A 319 -4.19 18.47 17.84
CA ALA A 319 -5.55 18.81 17.44
C ALA A 319 -5.54 19.91 16.37
N PRO A 320 -6.54 19.97 15.46
CA PRO A 320 -6.63 21.04 14.48
C PRO A 320 -6.61 22.42 15.15
N GLY A 321 -5.74 23.32 14.69
CA GLY A 321 -5.55 24.66 15.25
C GLY A 321 -4.55 24.79 16.41
N ALA A 322 -4.02 23.67 16.94
CA ALA A 322 -2.95 23.69 17.94
C ALA A 322 -1.55 23.80 17.31
N SER A 323 -0.52 23.98 18.15
CA SER A 323 0.88 24.24 17.72
C SER A 323 1.45 23.17 16.78
N MET A 324 1.10 21.91 17.03
CA MET A 324 1.46 20.74 16.22
C MET A 324 0.22 20.16 15.52
N GLY A 325 -0.85 20.94 15.37
CA GLY A 325 -2.06 20.55 14.63
C GLY A 325 -1.88 20.67 13.13
N ARG A 326 -1.16 21.71 12.70
CA ARG A 326 -0.79 21.91 11.30
C ARG A 326 0.34 20.96 10.89
N LEU A 327 0.19 20.30 9.75
CA LEU A 327 1.22 19.46 9.12
C LEU A 327 2.42 20.32 8.69
N PRO A 328 3.66 19.78 8.70
CA PRO A 328 4.86 20.58 8.49
C PRO A 328 4.89 21.23 7.11
N ASP A 329 5.48 22.41 7.02
CA ASP A 329 5.64 23.09 5.73
C ASP A 329 6.77 22.44 4.92
N ARG A 330 6.47 22.02 3.68
CA ARG A 330 7.51 21.67 2.70
C ARG A 330 8.16 22.98 2.26
N VAL A 331 9.49 22.98 2.04
CA VAL A 331 10.36 24.16 1.76
C VAL A 331 9.95 24.98 0.51
N SER A 332 8.83 24.67 -0.14
CA SER A 332 8.26 25.41 -1.27
C SER A 332 7.37 26.56 -0.79
N ASN A 333 7.77 27.80 -1.11
CA ASN A 333 6.92 28.99 -1.01
C ASN A 333 5.80 28.91 -2.07
N HIS A 334 4.56 28.58 -1.67
CA HIS A 334 3.39 28.72 -2.55
C HIS A 334 2.13 29.23 -1.84
N ASN A 335 1.14 29.60 -2.68
CA ASN A 335 0.15 30.65 -2.48
C ASN A 335 -0.59 30.66 -1.13
N GLN A 336 -0.75 31.87 -0.57
CA GLN A 336 -1.52 32.15 0.66
C GLN A 336 -3.05 32.01 0.47
N THR A 337 -3.50 31.63 -0.72
CA THR A 337 -4.92 31.45 -1.08
C THR A 337 -5.11 30.14 -1.83
N PRO A 338 -6.10 29.31 -1.45
CA PRO A 338 -6.40 28.07 -2.16
C PRO A 338 -6.90 28.40 -3.58
N ALA A 339 -6.47 27.64 -4.60
CA ALA A 339 -7.01 27.85 -5.94
C ALA A 339 -8.51 27.52 -5.96
N PRO A 340 -9.35 28.36 -6.58
CA PRO A 340 -10.73 28.01 -6.81
C PRO A 340 -10.81 26.80 -7.74
N ILE A 341 -11.87 25.99 -7.62
CA ILE A 341 -12.21 25.03 -8.67
C ILE A 341 -12.46 25.85 -9.95
N PRO A 342 -11.80 25.53 -11.08
CA PRO A 342 -12.02 26.26 -12.32
C PRO A 342 -13.50 26.22 -12.74
N GLU A 343 -14.04 27.35 -13.18
CA GLU A 343 -15.34 27.38 -13.87
C GLU A 343 -15.29 26.57 -15.17
N ALA A 344 -16.46 26.14 -15.65
CA ALA A 344 -16.63 25.17 -16.71
C ALA A 344 -15.81 25.47 -17.99
N GLY A 345 -15.22 24.42 -18.59
CA GLY A 345 -14.83 24.42 -20.00
C GLY A 345 -13.34 24.44 -20.37
N SER A 346 -12.38 24.43 -19.43
CA SER A 346 -10.95 24.50 -19.82
C SER A 346 -10.18 23.18 -19.79
N THR A 347 -10.51 22.21 -18.93
CA THR A 347 -9.81 20.90 -18.87
C THR A 347 -10.70 19.78 -18.32
N THR A 348 -11.71 19.38 -19.09
CA THR A 348 -12.55 18.19 -18.87
C THR A 348 -12.17 17.05 -19.81
N ARG A 349 -12.65 15.83 -19.53
CA ARG A 349 -12.50 14.65 -20.39
C ARG A 349 -13.77 13.77 -20.33
N PRO A 350 -13.97 12.83 -21.27
CA PRO A 350 -15.08 11.86 -21.20
C PRO A 350 -15.08 11.08 -19.87
N ALA A 351 -16.28 10.74 -19.37
CA ALA A 351 -16.45 10.01 -18.13
C ALA A 351 -15.93 8.57 -18.20
N GLY A 352 -15.61 8.01 -17.03
CA GLY A 352 -15.25 6.59 -16.88
C GLY A 352 -13.74 6.31 -16.90
N VAL A 353 -13.40 5.02 -16.82
CA VAL A 353 -12.00 4.55 -16.81
C VAL A 353 -11.42 4.63 -18.22
N TYR A 354 -10.33 5.37 -18.38
CA TYR A 354 -9.55 5.36 -19.61
C TYR A 354 -8.73 4.08 -19.69
N SER A 355 -9.32 3.00 -20.20
CA SER A 355 -8.64 1.72 -20.42
C SER A 355 -8.05 1.72 -21.83
N PHE A 356 -6.73 1.69 -21.94
CA PHE A 356 -6.08 1.39 -23.22
C PHE A 356 -6.38 -0.05 -23.60
N SER A 357 -7.09 -0.25 -24.72
CA SER A 357 -7.24 -1.60 -25.26
C SER A 357 -5.85 -2.19 -25.50
N THR A 358 -5.54 -3.33 -24.90
CA THR A 358 -4.29 -4.06 -25.15
C THR A 358 -4.47 -5.14 -26.21
N GLN A 359 -5.69 -5.30 -26.74
CA GLN A 359 -6.05 -6.37 -27.67
C GLN A 359 -5.32 -6.24 -29.02
N HIS A 360 -4.96 -5.02 -29.43
CA HIS A 360 -4.18 -4.79 -30.65
C HIS A 360 -2.67 -5.00 -30.48
N LEU A 361 -2.18 -5.14 -29.24
CA LEU A 361 -0.75 -5.30 -28.99
C LEU A 361 -0.32 -6.75 -29.28
N PRO A 362 0.80 -6.96 -30.01
CA PRO A 362 1.38 -8.29 -30.17
C PRO A 362 1.70 -8.95 -28.82
N ILE A 363 1.58 -10.27 -28.71
CA ILE A 363 1.87 -11.03 -27.47
C ILE A 363 3.27 -10.72 -26.90
N ASP A 364 4.24 -10.39 -27.77
CA ASP A 364 5.63 -10.09 -27.42
C ASP A 364 5.99 -8.59 -27.50
N TRP A 365 5.01 -7.69 -27.47
CA TRP A 365 5.23 -6.24 -27.66
C TRP A 365 6.28 -5.66 -26.70
N GLN A 366 6.36 -6.15 -25.46
CA GLN A 366 7.33 -5.68 -24.45
C GLN A 366 8.77 -5.94 -24.90
N ARG A 367 9.01 -7.14 -25.47
CA ARG A 367 10.32 -7.51 -26.03
C ARG A 367 10.62 -6.67 -27.26
N ARG A 368 9.63 -6.43 -28.12
CA ARG A 368 9.78 -5.56 -29.31
C ARG A 368 10.11 -4.13 -28.92
N ALA A 369 9.43 -3.54 -27.95
CA ALA A 369 9.70 -2.19 -27.44
C ALA A 369 11.12 -2.08 -26.89
N LYS A 370 11.55 -3.03 -26.05
CA LYS A 370 12.93 -3.10 -25.55
C LYS A 370 13.96 -3.24 -26.66
N ASN A 371 13.65 -4.04 -27.69
CA ASN A 371 14.53 -4.20 -28.85
C ASN A 371 14.63 -2.92 -29.67
N LEU A 372 13.55 -2.15 -29.84
CA LEU A 372 13.59 -0.83 -30.49
C LEU A 372 14.53 0.13 -29.75
N LEU A 373 14.45 0.18 -28.42
CA LEU A 373 15.36 1.00 -27.60
C LEU A 373 16.82 0.56 -27.72
N ARG A 374 17.08 -0.75 -27.82
CA ARG A 374 18.42 -1.30 -28.09
C ARG A 374 18.92 -0.95 -29.48
N GLN A 375 18.06 -1.01 -30.49
CA GLN A 375 18.40 -0.64 -31.87
C GLN A 375 18.73 0.86 -31.98
N PHE A 376 18.00 1.73 -31.29
CA PHE A 376 18.34 3.15 -31.18
C PHE A 376 19.77 3.36 -30.67
N LEU A 377 20.17 2.69 -29.58
CA LEU A 377 21.54 2.78 -29.05
C LEU A 377 22.60 2.14 -29.97
N ALA A 378 22.21 1.14 -30.78
CA ALA A 378 23.12 0.53 -31.76
C ALA A 378 23.35 1.45 -32.96
N GLU A 379 22.33 2.14 -33.45
CA GLU A 379 22.45 3.13 -34.53
C GLU A 379 23.19 4.39 -34.05
N ALA A 380 22.94 4.87 -32.83
CA ALA A 380 23.73 5.95 -32.24
C ALA A 380 25.23 5.59 -32.16
N ALA A 381 25.56 4.32 -31.90
CA ALA A 381 26.95 3.85 -31.89
C ALA A 381 27.64 3.86 -33.26
N ARG A 382 26.88 3.88 -34.36
CA ARG A 382 27.42 4.04 -35.73
C ARG A 382 27.88 5.47 -35.98
N LEU A 383 27.26 6.47 -35.36
CA LEU A 383 27.70 7.87 -35.44
C LEU A 383 29.02 8.08 -34.70
N ASN A 384 29.17 7.47 -33.52
CA ASN A 384 30.41 7.44 -32.76
C ASN A 384 30.42 6.26 -31.77
N LYS A 385 31.51 5.48 -31.71
CA LYS A 385 31.61 4.30 -30.85
C LYS A 385 31.51 4.59 -29.34
N LYS A 386 31.82 5.81 -28.88
CA LYS A 386 31.94 6.15 -27.45
C LYS A 386 30.96 7.24 -26.99
N LYS A 387 30.92 8.40 -27.66
CA LYS A 387 30.11 9.56 -27.27
C LYS A 387 29.53 10.29 -28.49
N VAL A 388 28.29 10.76 -28.38
CA VAL A 388 27.58 11.49 -29.46
C VAL A 388 27.21 12.92 -29.07
N VAL A 389 27.93 13.55 -28.13
CA VAL A 389 27.65 14.90 -27.61
C VAL A 389 28.06 16.04 -28.57
N ALA A 390 28.99 15.79 -29.51
CA ALA A 390 29.49 16.82 -30.41
C ALA A 390 28.37 17.45 -31.27
N LYS A 391 28.45 18.77 -31.53
CA LYS A 391 27.43 19.52 -32.30
C LYS A 391 27.17 18.92 -33.68
N LYS A 392 28.17 18.32 -34.34
CA LYS A 392 28.03 17.66 -35.65
C LYS A 392 27.02 16.52 -35.70
N HIS A 393 26.70 15.90 -34.56
CA HIS A 393 25.76 14.78 -34.48
C HIS A 393 24.33 15.21 -34.10
N THR A 394 24.05 16.51 -33.95
CA THR A 394 22.76 17.01 -33.44
C THR A 394 21.61 16.62 -34.37
N VAL A 395 21.75 16.89 -35.68
CA VAL A 395 20.72 16.62 -36.68
C VAL A 395 20.48 15.12 -36.85
N ASP A 396 21.55 14.33 -36.91
CA ASP A 396 21.47 12.87 -37.04
C ASP A 396 20.77 12.23 -35.83
N MET A 397 21.12 12.67 -34.61
CA MET A 397 20.52 12.15 -33.38
C MET A 397 19.05 12.56 -33.25
N GLN A 398 18.68 13.78 -33.67
CA GLN A 398 17.28 14.22 -33.70
C GLN A 398 16.47 13.38 -34.69
N THR A 399 17.01 13.14 -35.88
CA THR A 399 16.39 12.29 -36.90
C THR A 399 16.21 10.85 -36.40
N LEU A 400 17.20 10.32 -35.66
CA LEU A 400 17.09 9.01 -35.01
C LEU A 400 15.98 8.99 -33.96
N LEU A 401 15.91 10.01 -33.10
CA LEU A 401 14.88 10.12 -32.07
C LEU A 401 13.48 10.05 -32.67
N GLU A 402 13.16 10.94 -33.62
CA GLU A 402 11.85 11.02 -34.27
C GLU A 402 11.47 9.72 -35.00
N ARG A 403 12.45 9.04 -35.60
CA ARG A 403 12.25 7.75 -36.25
C ARG A 403 11.83 6.69 -35.23
N TYR A 404 12.50 6.61 -34.09
CA TYR A 404 12.22 5.60 -33.08
C TYR A 404 10.95 5.91 -32.27
N GLU A 405 10.62 7.19 -32.05
CA GLU A 405 9.30 7.59 -31.53
C GLU A 405 8.16 7.13 -32.45
N LYS A 406 8.29 7.35 -33.76
CA LYS A 406 7.28 6.89 -34.75
C LYS A 406 7.14 5.37 -34.72
N ARG A 407 8.23 4.62 -34.55
CA ARG A 407 8.19 3.15 -34.46
C ARG A 407 7.55 2.67 -33.16
N LEU A 408 7.83 3.32 -32.03
CA LEU A 408 7.18 3.02 -30.75
C LEU A 408 5.69 3.35 -30.79
N LYS A 409 5.31 4.53 -31.31
CA LYS A 409 3.92 4.92 -31.51
C LYS A 409 3.16 3.92 -32.39
N ARG A 410 3.77 3.41 -33.47
CA ARG A 410 3.16 2.36 -34.30
C ARG A 410 3.00 1.03 -33.58
N LEU A 411 3.91 0.69 -32.68
CA LEU A 411 3.85 -0.56 -31.92
C LEU A 411 2.77 -0.51 -30.83
N ILE A 412 2.69 0.60 -30.09
CA ILE A 412 1.84 0.72 -28.91
C ILE A 412 0.49 1.41 -29.22
N GLY A 413 0.44 2.24 -30.26
CA GLY A 413 -0.78 2.90 -30.76
C GLY A 413 -0.94 4.36 -30.33
N HIS A 414 -0.18 4.84 -29.35
CA HIS A 414 -0.28 6.20 -28.83
C HIS A 414 1.09 6.70 -28.30
N ARG A 415 1.16 7.94 -27.80
CA ARG A 415 2.34 8.57 -27.18
C ARG A 415 2.16 8.66 -25.66
N GLY A 416 3.24 8.93 -24.93
CA GLY A 416 3.19 9.15 -23.48
C GLY A 416 3.38 7.90 -22.63
N HIS A 417 3.58 6.74 -23.25
CA HIS A 417 3.89 5.49 -22.57
C HIS A 417 5.36 5.45 -22.09
N TYR A 418 5.65 4.63 -21.07
CA TYR A 418 6.97 4.54 -20.45
C TYR A 418 8.14 4.27 -21.43
N PRO A 419 8.02 3.37 -22.43
CA PRO A 419 9.10 3.17 -23.41
C PRO A 419 9.44 4.43 -24.23
N ASP A 420 8.48 5.32 -24.48
CA ASP A 420 8.69 6.58 -25.21
C ASP A 420 9.56 7.51 -24.37
N TRP A 421 9.20 7.64 -23.10
CA TRP A 421 9.94 8.43 -22.14
C TRP A 421 11.33 7.87 -21.85
N ILE A 422 11.53 6.55 -21.91
CA ILE A 422 12.86 5.95 -21.85
C ILE A 422 13.69 6.30 -23.09
N LEU A 423 13.09 6.32 -24.28
CA LEU A 423 13.78 6.77 -25.49
C LEU A 423 14.25 8.22 -25.34
N GLN A 424 13.36 9.11 -24.89
CA GLN A 424 13.65 10.51 -24.60
C GLN A 424 14.74 10.68 -23.54
N PHE A 425 14.66 9.91 -22.46
CA PHE A 425 15.68 9.88 -21.41
C PHE A 425 17.04 9.46 -21.95
N LEU A 426 17.11 8.40 -22.77
CA LEU A 426 18.37 7.95 -23.37
C LEU A 426 18.96 8.99 -24.31
N TYR A 427 18.12 9.68 -25.09
CA TYR A 427 18.56 10.81 -25.92
C TYR A 427 19.16 11.92 -25.04
N TYR A 428 18.46 12.34 -23.99
CA TYR A 428 18.93 13.34 -23.03
C TYR A 428 20.26 12.96 -22.38
N GLN A 429 20.41 11.70 -21.94
CA GLN A 429 21.64 11.19 -21.35
C GLN A 429 22.83 11.26 -22.32
N LEU A 430 22.61 10.98 -23.61
CA LEU A 430 23.65 10.98 -24.63
C LEU A 430 24.00 12.39 -25.15
N ARG A 431 23.00 13.26 -25.30
CA ARG A 431 23.13 14.57 -25.96
C ARG A 431 23.30 15.73 -25.00
N THR A 432 22.58 15.73 -23.89
CA THR A 432 22.57 16.83 -22.93
C THR A 432 23.56 16.57 -21.79
N GLU A 433 23.49 15.40 -21.17
CA GLU A 433 24.42 15.01 -20.07
C GLU A 433 25.80 14.56 -20.59
N GLY A 434 25.91 14.21 -21.87
CA GLY A 434 27.17 13.80 -22.49
C GLY A 434 27.73 12.46 -22.00
N ASN A 435 26.86 11.58 -21.49
CA ASN A 435 27.21 10.24 -21.03
C ASN A 435 27.65 9.34 -22.19
N THR A 436 28.43 8.31 -21.87
CA THR A 436 28.88 7.33 -22.88
C THR A 436 27.75 6.37 -23.27
N LEU A 437 27.86 5.80 -24.47
CA LEU A 437 26.94 4.74 -24.93
C LEU A 437 26.92 3.53 -24.00
N SER A 438 28.04 3.20 -23.35
CA SER A 438 28.10 2.12 -22.35
C SER A 438 27.23 2.42 -21.12
N THR A 439 27.25 3.67 -20.63
CA THR A 439 26.40 4.12 -19.53
C THR A 439 24.92 4.09 -19.93
N ALA A 440 24.58 4.59 -21.11
CA ALA A 440 23.21 4.56 -21.63
C ALA A 440 22.66 3.12 -21.77
N ARG A 441 23.48 2.17 -22.27
CA ARG A 441 23.11 0.75 -22.32
C ARG A 441 22.87 0.15 -20.93
N THR A 442 23.70 0.54 -19.96
CA THR A 442 23.56 0.10 -18.58
C THR A 442 22.27 0.64 -17.96
N GLN A 443 21.97 1.92 -18.15
CA GLN A 443 20.71 2.55 -17.72
C GLN A 443 19.50 1.88 -18.38
N LEU A 444 19.52 1.67 -19.70
CA LEU A 444 18.46 0.96 -20.41
C LEU A 444 18.21 -0.42 -19.81
N SER A 445 19.26 -1.21 -19.57
CA SER A 445 19.11 -2.55 -19.01
C SER A 445 18.50 -2.54 -17.60
N ARG A 446 18.85 -1.54 -16.77
CA ARG A 446 18.30 -1.38 -15.42
C ARG A 446 16.85 -0.93 -15.43
N LEU A 447 16.49 -0.05 -16.36
CA LEU A 447 15.15 0.55 -16.47
C LEU A 447 14.17 -0.30 -17.28
N THR A 448 14.61 -1.38 -17.93
CA THR A 448 13.71 -2.26 -18.70
C THR A 448 13.77 -3.75 -18.29
N PRO A 449 13.67 -4.12 -16.99
CA PRO A 449 13.38 -5.50 -16.61
C PRO A 449 12.10 -5.97 -17.32
N ILE A 450 12.07 -7.20 -17.82
CA ILE A 450 10.89 -7.69 -18.56
C ILE A 450 9.67 -7.76 -17.66
N THR A 451 9.82 -8.17 -16.39
CA THR A 451 8.72 -8.19 -15.41
C THR A 451 8.12 -6.81 -15.18
N MET A 452 8.95 -5.78 -15.06
CA MET A 452 8.48 -4.39 -14.99
C MET A 452 7.72 -3.98 -16.27
N LEU A 453 8.20 -4.36 -17.46
CA LEU A 453 7.52 -4.07 -18.74
C LEU A 453 6.22 -4.83 -18.94
N LEU A 454 5.97 -5.91 -18.19
CA LEU A 454 4.70 -6.64 -18.19
C LEU A 454 3.61 -5.90 -17.39
N HIS A 455 3.99 -4.91 -16.59
CA HIS A 455 3.04 -4.15 -15.78
C HIS A 455 2.21 -3.19 -16.65
N GLU A 456 0.88 -3.17 -16.46
CA GLU A 456 -0.04 -2.37 -17.28
C GLU A 456 0.25 -0.87 -17.22
N ALA A 457 0.69 -0.36 -16.08
CA ALA A 457 1.04 1.06 -15.91
C ALA A 457 2.19 1.55 -16.84
N VAL A 458 2.96 0.65 -17.46
CA VAL A 458 3.99 1.02 -18.45
C VAL A 458 3.37 1.63 -19.71
N LEU A 459 2.09 1.37 -19.96
CA LEU A 459 1.38 1.90 -21.12
C LEU A 459 0.99 3.37 -20.98
N ASP A 460 0.96 3.93 -19.77
CA ASP A 460 0.66 5.35 -19.57
C ASP A 460 1.48 5.93 -18.41
N LEU A 461 2.41 6.83 -18.73
CA LEU A 461 3.24 7.48 -17.72
C LEU A 461 2.46 8.56 -16.96
N SER A 462 1.41 9.15 -17.53
CA SER A 462 0.69 10.26 -16.92
C SER A 462 -0.05 9.87 -15.63
N ASP A 463 -0.40 8.60 -15.53
CA ASP A 463 -1.09 8.01 -14.38
C ASP A 463 -0.15 7.53 -13.26
N TRP A 464 1.17 7.73 -13.40
CA TRP A 464 2.12 7.28 -12.38
C TRP A 464 2.06 8.17 -11.13
N ASP A 465 1.82 7.51 -10.00
CA ASP A 465 1.92 8.03 -8.64
C ASP A 465 3.00 7.23 -7.88
N ASP A 466 3.20 7.55 -6.60
CA ASP A 466 4.16 6.82 -5.76
C ASP A 466 3.82 5.33 -5.61
N ASP A 467 2.53 4.96 -5.70
CA ASP A 467 2.08 3.56 -5.71
C ASP A 467 2.60 2.83 -6.94
N VAL A 468 2.37 3.39 -8.13
CA VAL A 468 2.85 2.78 -9.39
C VAL A 468 4.36 2.68 -9.37
N VAL A 469 5.06 3.70 -8.89
CA VAL A 469 6.52 3.64 -8.74
C VAL A 469 6.94 2.51 -7.81
N LEU A 470 6.23 2.31 -6.69
CA LEU A 470 6.50 1.20 -5.77
C LEU A 470 6.18 -0.16 -6.40
N GLU A 471 5.01 -0.33 -7.02
CA GLU A 471 4.59 -1.55 -7.72
C GLU A 471 5.60 -1.94 -8.80
N LEU A 472 6.05 -0.97 -9.61
CA LEU A 472 7.07 -1.19 -10.64
C LEU A 472 8.43 -1.56 -10.05
N GLN A 473 8.80 -1.01 -8.89
CA GLN A 473 10.01 -1.44 -8.17
C GLN A 473 9.87 -2.89 -7.67
N MET A 474 8.70 -3.28 -7.16
CA MET A 474 8.42 -4.64 -6.72
C MET A 474 8.44 -5.62 -7.91
N GLU A 475 7.82 -5.28 -9.04
CA GLU A 475 7.86 -6.11 -10.25
C GLU A 475 9.25 -6.20 -10.86
N ALA A 476 10.04 -5.12 -10.78
CA ALA A 476 11.44 -5.17 -11.19
C ALA A 476 12.25 -6.17 -10.33
N GLN A 477 11.94 -6.27 -9.03
CA GLN A 477 12.56 -7.23 -8.10
C GLN A 477 12.05 -8.66 -8.27
N SER A 478 10.76 -8.86 -8.59
CA SER A 478 10.15 -10.19 -8.71
C SER A 478 10.79 -11.03 -9.82
N GLY A 479 11.24 -10.38 -10.90
CA GLY A 479 11.79 -11.03 -12.08
C GLY A 479 13.23 -11.53 -11.97
N ALA A 480 13.96 -11.16 -10.92
CA ALA A 480 15.35 -11.56 -10.74
C ALA A 480 15.77 -11.45 -9.28
N GLN A 481 16.42 -12.48 -8.74
CA GLN A 481 17.08 -12.43 -7.43
C GLN A 481 18.26 -11.45 -7.47
N TRP A 482 17.98 -10.16 -7.42
CA TRP A 482 18.98 -9.12 -7.45
C TRP A 482 19.76 -9.11 -6.15
N SER A 483 21.10 -9.05 -6.27
CA SER A 483 21.93 -8.66 -5.13
C SER A 483 21.53 -7.26 -4.66
N ALA A 484 21.76 -6.96 -3.37
CA ALA A 484 21.48 -5.63 -2.80
C ALA A 484 22.12 -4.48 -3.62
N ARG A 485 23.31 -4.72 -4.18
CA ARG A 485 24.04 -3.76 -5.03
C ARG A 485 23.35 -3.52 -6.38
N THR A 486 22.77 -4.56 -6.98
CA THR A 486 22.00 -4.46 -8.23
C THR A 486 20.72 -3.67 -8.01
N LEU A 487 20.04 -3.92 -6.89
CA LEU A 487 18.83 -3.18 -6.50
C LEU A 487 19.12 -1.69 -6.26
N GLU A 488 20.19 -1.38 -5.52
CA GLU A 488 20.62 0.00 -5.30
C GLU A 488 20.94 0.71 -6.63
N SER A 489 21.67 0.02 -7.52
CA SER A 489 21.99 0.54 -8.85
C SER A 489 20.75 0.80 -9.71
N PHE A 490 19.72 -0.05 -9.59
CA PHE A 490 18.41 0.17 -10.20
C PHE A 490 17.73 1.41 -9.62
N LYS A 491 17.61 1.52 -8.29
CA LYS A 491 17.00 2.66 -7.61
C LYS A 491 17.65 3.99 -8.02
N ILE A 492 18.98 4.02 -8.16
CA ILE A 492 19.72 5.20 -8.65
C ILE A 492 19.30 5.57 -10.07
N SER A 493 19.31 4.61 -11.01
CA SER A 493 18.90 4.87 -12.40
C SER A 493 17.43 5.27 -12.50
N PHE A 494 16.57 4.68 -11.67
CA PHE A 494 15.14 4.99 -11.64
C PHE A 494 14.87 6.39 -11.07
N ARG A 495 15.61 6.80 -10.02
CA ARG A 495 15.57 8.19 -9.52
C ARG A 495 16.00 9.19 -10.60
N GLN A 496 17.05 8.88 -11.36
CA GLN A 496 17.50 9.74 -12.48
C GLN A 496 16.42 9.90 -13.55
N PHE A 497 15.74 8.80 -13.90
CA PHE A 497 14.63 8.82 -14.84
C PHE A 497 13.44 9.65 -14.35
N ILE A 498 12.98 9.45 -13.10
CA ILE A 498 11.86 10.22 -12.54
C ILE A 498 12.18 11.71 -12.51
N ARG A 499 13.41 12.08 -12.10
CA ARG A 499 13.85 13.48 -12.13
C ARG A 499 13.84 14.07 -13.54
N PHE A 500 14.23 13.29 -14.55
CA PHE A 500 14.16 13.73 -15.94
C PHE A 500 12.71 13.99 -16.36
N CYS A 501 11.78 13.10 -16.02
CA CYS A 501 10.35 13.30 -16.28
C CYS A 501 9.83 14.58 -15.61
N GLN A 502 10.19 14.82 -14.34
CA GLN A 502 9.81 16.02 -13.58
C GLN A 502 10.30 17.31 -14.21
N GLN A 503 11.53 17.32 -14.73
CA GLN A 503 12.08 18.49 -15.45
C GLN A 503 11.33 18.80 -16.75
N HIS A 504 10.55 17.85 -17.27
CA HIS A 504 9.76 17.98 -18.49
C HIS A 504 8.25 17.98 -18.22
N GLY A 505 7.83 18.33 -16.99
CA GLY A 505 6.42 18.50 -16.62
C GLY A 505 5.63 17.20 -16.42
N MET A 506 6.31 16.07 -16.20
CA MET A 506 5.70 14.77 -15.91
C MET A 506 6.08 14.28 -14.52
N LEU A 507 5.19 13.58 -13.82
CA LEU A 507 5.47 13.02 -12.49
C LEU A 507 5.81 14.07 -11.41
N GLU A 508 5.27 15.28 -11.52
CA GLU A 508 5.56 16.39 -10.59
C GLU A 508 5.25 16.03 -9.12
N ASP A 509 4.18 15.25 -8.90
CA ASP A 509 3.73 14.78 -7.58
C ASP A 509 4.46 13.53 -7.07
N VAL A 510 5.30 12.89 -7.90
CA VAL A 510 5.98 11.65 -7.54
C VAL A 510 7.21 11.97 -6.70
N SER A 511 7.34 11.31 -5.57
CA SER A 511 8.47 11.50 -4.67
C SER A 511 9.73 10.84 -5.23
N LEU A 512 10.86 11.55 -5.19
CA LEU A 512 12.14 11.01 -5.65
C LEU A 512 12.71 9.97 -4.66
N PRO A 513 13.00 8.72 -5.06
CA PRO A 513 13.61 7.70 -4.18
C PRO A 513 14.94 8.20 -3.59
N LYS A 514 15.15 8.23 -2.27
CA LYS A 514 16.31 8.88 -1.60
C LYS A 514 17.70 8.53 -2.22
N LYS A 515 18.61 9.52 -2.25
CA LYS A 515 19.92 9.49 -2.95
C LYS A 515 20.95 8.54 -2.32
N GLN A 516 20.83 8.22 -1.04
CA GLN A 516 21.75 7.35 -0.28
C GLN A 516 20.96 6.52 0.74
N GLY A 517 21.24 5.22 0.82
CA GLY A 517 21.03 4.35 1.99
C GLY A 517 19.60 4.08 2.47
N GLY A 518 18.62 4.95 2.21
CA GLY A 518 17.23 4.76 2.60
C GLY A 518 16.60 3.64 1.77
N THR A 519 16.43 2.46 2.35
CA THR A 519 15.71 1.37 1.69
C THR A 519 14.21 1.65 1.58
N LEU A 520 13.70 2.58 2.40
CA LEU A 520 12.29 2.96 2.50
C LEU A 520 11.85 3.73 1.26
N ALA A 521 10.71 3.33 0.69
CA ALA A 521 10.06 4.09 -0.36
C ALA A 521 9.53 5.43 0.21
N PRO A 522 9.44 6.50 -0.60
CA PRO A 522 8.91 7.77 -0.11
C PRO A 522 7.49 7.69 0.47
N SER A 523 6.64 6.80 -0.04
CA SER A 523 5.31 6.53 0.52
C SER A 523 5.37 6.10 2.00
N VAL A 524 6.38 5.31 2.36
CA VAL A 524 6.63 4.84 3.74
C VAL A 524 7.02 5.99 4.68
N LEU A 525 7.53 7.11 4.16
CA LEU A 525 7.94 8.25 4.97
C LEU A 525 6.80 9.23 5.27
N ARG A 526 5.61 9.04 4.67
CA ARG A 526 4.38 9.80 4.95
C ARG A 526 3.75 9.42 6.30
N THR A 527 4.50 9.58 7.38
CA THR A 527 4.11 9.03 8.69
C THR A 527 3.05 9.86 9.41
N ARG A 528 2.88 11.16 9.09
CA ARG A 528 1.87 12.00 9.74
C ARG A 528 0.52 11.84 9.04
N ILE A 529 -0.24 10.84 9.49
CA ILE A 529 -1.57 10.55 8.95
C ILE A 529 -2.59 11.60 9.37
N LEU A 530 -3.53 11.91 8.48
CA LEU A 530 -4.67 12.76 8.78
C LEU A 530 -5.52 12.10 9.88
N SER A 531 -5.85 12.84 10.94
CA SER A 531 -6.71 12.33 12.03
C SER A 531 -8.20 12.51 11.73
N PRO A 532 -9.11 11.80 12.42
CA PRO A 532 -10.54 11.98 12.26
C PRO A 532 -11.00 13.41 12.56
N ASP A 533 -10.35 14.09 13.51
CA ASP A 533 -10.68 15.48 13.85
C ASP A 533 -10.31 16.44 12.73
N HIS A 534 -9.18 16.23 12.04
CA HIS A 534 -8.84 16.98 10.84
C HIS A 534 -9.85 16.74 9.71
N MET A 535 -10.28 15.48 9.51
CA MET A 535 -11.32 15.15 8.54
C MET A 535 -12.64 15.84 8.88
N GLN A 536 -13.04 15.85 10.16
CA GLN A 536 -14.26 16.51 10.62
C GLN A 536 -14.20 18.03 10.38
N LEU A 537 -13.04 18.66 10.62
CA LEU A 537 -12.82 20.07 10.30
C LEU A 537 -13.04 20.35 8.81
N LEU A 538 -12.32 19.63 7.93
CA LEU A 538 -12.46 19.77 6.48
C LEU A 538 -13.91 19.57 6.02
N TRP A 539 -14.54 18.50 6.52
CA TRP A 539 -15.92 18.15 6.17
C TRP A 539 -16.88 19.26 6.56
N ASN A 540 -16.81 19.74 7.80
CA ASN A 540 -17.68 20.80 8.29
C ASN A 540 -17.50 22.09 7.47
N THR A 541 -16.27 22.50 7.19
CA THR A 541 -16.00 23.72 6.43
C THR A 541 -16.48 23.63 4.98
N LEU A 542 -16.40 22.45 4.34
CA LEU A 542 -16.79 22.26 2.94
C LEU A 542 -18.27 21.94 2.73
N THR A 543 -18.98 21.45 3.75
CA THR A 543 -20.34 20.91 3.56
C THR A 543 -21.41 21.51 4.46
N ASN A 544 -21.07 22.17 5.58
CA ASN A 544 -22.08 22.78 6.44
C ASN A 544 -22.70 24.01 5.79
N ASN A 545 -24.03 24.06 5.77
CA ASN A 545 -24.82 25.15 5.18
C ASN A 545 -24.49 25.42 3.70
N VAL A 546 -24.00 24.40 2.99
CA VAL A 546 -23.70 24.47 1.56
C VAL A 546 -24.90 23.92 0.77
N PRO A 547 -25.36 24.64 -0.28
CA PRO A 547 -26.48 24.17 -1.09
C PRO A 547 -26.09 22.92 -1.91
N ASP A 548 -27.08 22.12 -2.27
CA ASP A 548 -26.85 20.91 -3.08
C ASP A 548 -26.34 21.29 -4.48
N GLY A 549 -25.27 20.62 -4.94
CA GLY A 549 -24.61 20.88 -6.23
C GLY A 549 -23.48 21.92 -6.19
N ASP A 550 -23.18 22.49 -5.02
CA ASP A 550 -22.06 23.44 -4.85
C ASP A 550 -20.68 22.74 -5.01
N PRO A 551 -19.69 23.39 -5.65
CA PRO A 551 -18.34 22.83 -5.79
C PRO A 551 -17.67 22.46 -4.46
N ARG A 552 -17.99 23.13 -3.35
CA ARG A 552 -17.45 22.78 -2.02
C ARG A 552 -18.00 21.43 -1.52
N GLN A 553 -19.27 21.14 -1.79
CA GLN A 553 -19.87 19.84 -1.50
C GLN A 553 -19.12 18.73 -2.25
N MET A 554 -18.81 18.96 -3.53
CA MET A 554 -17.99 18.05 -4.34
C MET A 554 -16.60 17.83 -3.72
N MET A 555 -15.89 18.89 -3.33
CA MET A 555 -14.57 18.76 -2.69
C MET A 555 -14.66 17.93 -1.41
N GLY A 556 -15.66 18.17 -0.56
CA GLY A 556 -15.88 17.40 0.67
C GLY A 556 -16.07 15.92 0.38
N LEU A 557 -16.86 15.57 -0.64
CA LEU A 557 -17.09 14.18 -1.06
C LEU A 557 -15.85 13.52 -1.65
N VAL A 558 -15.06 14.25 -2.45
CA VAL A 558 -13.79 13.76 -3.01
C VAL A 558 -12.80 13.42 -1.88
N ILE A 559 -12.67 14.28 -0.87
CA ILE A 559 -11.84 14.01 0.31
C ILE A 559 -12.39 12.81 1.09
N ALA A 560 -13.71 12.74 1.31
CA ALA A 560 -14.34 11.64 2.03
C ALA A 560 -14.15 10.27 1.34
N LEU A 561 -14.18 10.22 0.01
CA LEU A 561 -13.88 9.02 -0.76
C LEU A 561 -12.42 8.57 -0.61
N GLY A 562 -11.48 9.52 -0.54
CA GLY A 562 -10.07 9.22 -0.23
C GLY A 562 -9.88 8.73 1.21
N PHE A 563 -10.44 9.44 2.20
CA PHE A 563 -10.20 9.20 3.62
C PHE A 563 -10.98 8.02 4.20
N TYR A 564 -12.28 7.90 3.90
CA TYR A 564 -13.11 6.79 4.38
C TYR A 564 -13.10 5.61 3.41
N GLY A 565 -13.13 5.89 2.10
CA GLY A 565 -13.18 4.86 1.06
C GLY A 565 -11.82 4.29 0.67
N GLY A 566 -10.72 4.99 0.96
CA GLY A 566 -9.37 4.57 0.54
C GLY A 566 -9.16 4.60 -0.97
N LEU A 567 -9.97 5.37 -1.71
CA LEU A 567 -9.87 5.47 -3.17
C LEU A 567 -8.60 6.22 -3.58
N ARG A 568 -8.02 5.83 -4.71
CA ARG A 568 -6.96 6.61 -5.39
C ARG A 568 -7.58 7.81 -6.11
N ALA A 569 -6.77 8.83 -6.36
CA ALA A 569 -7.17 10.01 -7.13
C ALA A 569 -7.76 9.62 -8.50
N SER A 570 -7.08 8.75 -9.24
CA SER A 570 -7.56 8.28 -10.54
C SER A 570 -8.83 7.43 -10.46
N GLU A 571 -9.03 6.70 -9.36
CA GLU A 571 -10.28 5.97 -9.12
C GLU A 571 -11.44 6.96 -8.93
N VAL A 572 -11.24 8.02 -8.13
CA VAL A 572 -12.23 9.08 -7.93
C VAL A 572 -12.57 9.80 -9.24
N GLU A 573 -11.56 10.16 -10.04
CA GLU A 573 -11.75 10.80 -11.35
C GLU A 573 -12.50 9.92 -12.36
N SER A 574 -12.47 8.60 -12.18
CA SER A 574 -13.09 7.65 -13.10
C SER A 574 -14.52 7.26 -12.72
N LEU A 575 -15.00 7.70 -11.56
CA LEU A 575 -16.34 7.35 -11.08
C LEU A 575 -17.42 7.97 -11.96
N THR A 576 -18.41 7.16 -12.30
CA THR A 576 -19.63 7.55 -13.01
C THR A 576 -20.83 7.46 -12.09
N LEU A 577 -21.99 7.98 -12.51
CA LEU A 577 -23.23 7.79 -11.75
C LEU A 577 -23.59 6.31 -11.60
N ASN A 578 -23.23 5.46 -12.58
CA ASN A 578 -23.40 4.01 -12.49
C ASN A 578 -22.54 3.36 -11.40
N SER A 579 -21.48 4.04 -10.94
CA SER A 579 -20.55 3.51 -9.94
C SER A 579 -21.11 3.61 -8.51
N ILE A 580 -22.21 4.35 -8.28
CA ILE A 580 -22.77 4.57 -6.94
C ILE A 580 -24.12 3.87 -6.83
N ILE A 581 -24.23 2.93 -5.90
CA ILE A 581 -25.44 2.13 -5.69
C ILE A 581 -25.99 2.39 -4.29
N PHE A 582 -27.22 2.89 -4.24
CA PHE A 582 -27.98 3.05 -3.01
C PHE A 582 -28.97 1.90 -2.82
N SER A 583 -29.14 1.47 -1.57
CA SER A 583 -30.32 0.68 -1.18
C SER A 583 -31.49 1.59 -0.85
N ASP A 584 -32.67 0.97 -0.69
CA ASP A 584 -33.80 1.62 -0.07
C ASP A 584 -33.44 2.13 1.33
N ALA A 585 -34.09 3.22 1.72
CA ALA A 585 -33.96 3.77 3.05
C ALA A 585 -34.62 2.83 4.06
N ASN A 586 -33.95 2.60 5.18
CA ASN A 586 -34.58 1.93 6.30
C ASN A 586 -35.53 2.89 7.06
N GLU A 587 -36.21 2.39 8.09
CA GLU A 587 -37.15 3.16 8.93
C GLU A 587 -36.52 4.44 9.55
N GLN A 588 -35.19 4.47 9.70
CA GLN A 588 -34.43 5.60 10.23
C GLN A 588 -33.90 6.53 9.13
N SER A 589 -34.38 6.39 7.89
CA SER A 589 -33.87 7.10 6.71
C SER A 589 -32.39 6.87 6.38
N HIS A 590 -31.75 5.86 6.97
CA HIS A 590 -30.40 5.44 6.62
C HIS A 590 -30.42 4.59 5.36
N ARG A 591 -29.45 4.80 4.48
CA ARG A 591 -29.30 4.08 3.20
C ARG A 591 -27.94 3.40 3.14
N ASN A 592 -27.89 2.19 2.60
CA ASN A 592 -26.63 1.58 2.24
C ASN A 592 -26.12 2.25 0.97
N CYS A 593 -24.85 2.63 0.96
CA CYS A 593 -24.18 3.26 -0.17
C CYS A 593 -22.95 2.43 -0.50
N TRP A 594 -22.92 1.93 -1.73
CA TRP A 594 -21.83 1.14 -2.27
C TRP A 594 -21.18 1.90 -3.43
N VAL A 595 -19.86 1.96 -3.41
CA VAL A 595 -19.06 2.51 -4.52
C VAL A 595 -18.40 1.37 -5.25
N GLU A 596 -18.77 1.17 -6.51
CA GLU A 596 -18.20 0.16 -7.39
C GLU A 596 -17.03 0.74 -8.17
N ILE A 597 -15.85 0.19 -7.91
CA ILE A 597 -14.66 0.45 -8.70
C ILE A 597 -14.67 -0.57 -9.84
N LEU A 598 -15.25 -0.19 -10.97
CA LEU A 598 -15.48 -1.09 -12.12
C LEU A 598 -14.21 -1.32 -12.97
N GLY A 599 -13.18 -0.51 -12.76
CA GLY A 599 -11.87 -0.64 -13.40
C GLY A 599 -10.78 0.13 -12.65
N GLY A 600 -9.53 -0.19 -12.96
CA GLY A 600 -8.34 0.46 -12.42
C GLY A 600 -7.09 -0.12 -13.07
N LYS A 601 -5.90 0.28 -12.59
CA LYS A 601 -4.58 -0.04 -13.19
C LYS A 601 -4.25 -1.54 -13.28
N THR A 602 -5.03 -2.41 -12.61
CA THR A 602 -4.90 -3.88 -12.67
C THR A 602 -6.30 -4.52 -12.49
N ALA A 603 -6.47 -5.78 -12.91
CA ALA A 603 -7.70 -6.54 -12.67
C ALA A 603 -8.09 -6.66 -11.17
N ALA A 604 -7.11 -6.56 -10.27
CA ALA A 604 -7.30 -6.57 -8.81
C ALA A 604 -7.86 -5.24 -8.26
N ALA A 605 -7.85 -4.16 -9.04
CA ALA A 605 -8.42 -2.88 -8.63
C ALA A 605 -9.96 -2.92 -8.57
N ARG A 606 -10.58 -3.86 -9.30
CA ARG A 606 -12.03 -4.05 -9.31
C ARG A 606 -12.52 -4.50 -7.95
N ARG A 607 -13.31 -3.65 -7.30
CA ARG A 607 -13.80 -3.90 -5.94
C ARG A 607 -15.04 -3.05 -5.64
N ARG A 608 -15.75 -3.45 -4.59
CA ARG A 608 -16.91 -2.72 -4.08
C ARG A 608 -16.59 -2.19 -2.69
N VAL A 609 -16.75 -0.90 -2.49
CA VAL A 609 -16.49 -0.22 -1.21
C VAL A 609 -17.81 0.06 -0.50
N ALA A 610 -17.97 -0.49 0.70
CA ALA A 610 -19.13 -0.27 1.56
C ALA A 610 -19.05 1.10 2.25
N LEU A 611 -19.24 2.21 1.51
CA LEU A 611 -19.04 3.55 2.07
C LEU A 611 -19.90 3.81 3.31
N HIS A 612 -21.13 3.30 3.34
CA HIS A 612 -22.03 3.37 4.50
C HIS A 612 -21.53 2.71 5.79
N ILE A 613 -20.55 1.80 5.70
CA ILE A 613 -19.89 1.16 6.86
C ILE A 613 -18.62 1.93 7.23
N MET A 614 -17.94 2.48 6.22
CA MET A 614 -16.67 3.14 6.39
C MET A 614 -16.79 4.59 6.85
N ALA A 615 -17.83 5.30 6.42
CA ALA A 615 -18.07 6.73 6.63
C ALA A 615 -19.29 7.01 7.52
N PRO A 616 -19.34 8.17 8.21
CA PRO A 616 -20.48 8.55 9.04
C PRO A 616 -21.76 8.81 8.20
N PRO A 617 -22.97 8.70 8.80
CA PRO A 617 -24.23 8.88 8.09
C PRO A 617 -24.36 10.22 7.35
N SER A 618 -23.78 11.30 7.89
CA SER A 618 -23.78 12.63 7.26
C SER A 618 -23.10 12.64 5.88
N VAL A 619 -22.03 11.84 5.70
CA VAL A 619 -21.34 11.67 4.41
C VAL A 619 -22.25 10.95 3.42
N ILE A 620 -22.97 9.93 3.87
CA ILE A 620 -23.87 9.14 3.03
C ILE A 620 -25.05 9.98 2.55
N GLN A 621 -25.63 10.77 3.46
CA GLN A 621 -26.72 11.69 3.12
C GLN A 621 -26.24 12.78 2.14
N CYS A 622 -25.03 13.31 2.32
CA CYS A 622 -24.44 14.29 1.41
C CYS A 622 -24.19 13.68 0.02
N MET A 623 -23.64 12.46 -0.06
CA MET A 623 -23.42 11.74 -1.32
C MET A 623 -24.74 11.48 -2.05
N HIS A 624 -25.80 11.07 -1.33
CA HIS A 624 -27.11 10.84 -1.91
C HIS A 624 -27.71 12.11 -2.52
N ARG A 625 -27.62 13.25 -1.80
CA ARG A 625 -28.06 14.54 -2.31
C ARG A 625 -27.29 14.95 -3.57
N TRP A 626 -25.96 14.86 -3.53
CA TRP A 626 -25.10 15.13 -4.68
C TRP A 626 -25.47 14.27 -5.90
N VAL A 627 -25.61 12.96 -5.73
CA VAL A 627 -25.98 12.04 -6.81
C VAL A 627 -27.35 12.39 -7.40
N ASN A 628 -28.36 12.71 -6.58
CA ASN A 628 -29.68 13.09 -7.08
C ASN A 628 -29.67 14.40 -7.85
N THR A 629 -28.94 15.40 -7.35
CA THR A 629 -28.73 16.66 -8.09
C THR A 629 -28.06 16.36 -9.43
N ARG A 630 -27.00 15.56 -9.44
CA ARG A 630 -26.27 15.19 -10.64
C ARG A 630 -27.13 14.40 -11.64
N LEU A 631 -27.96 13.48 -11.18
CA LEU A 631 -28.93 12.74 -12.00
C LEU A 631 -29.93 13.68 -12.68
N SER A 632 -30.41 14.70 -11.95
CA SER A 632 -31.33 15.69 -12.53
C SER A 632 -30.66 16.54 -13.61
N GLU A 633 -29.42 16.98 -13.35
CA GLU A 633 -28.64 17.81 -14.28
C GLU A 633 -28.17 17.06 -15.52
N CYS A 634 -27.94 15.74 -15.41
CA CYS A 634 -27.44 14.87 -16.47
C CYS A 634 -28.48 13.86 -16.97
N SER A 635 -29.76 14.16 -16.82
CA SER A 635 -30.89 13.26 -17.17
C SER A 635 -30.92 12.81 -18.64
N GLN A 636 -30.20 13.51 -19.53
CA GLN A 636 -30.12 13.19 -20.96
C GLN A 636 -29.10 12.08 -21.30
N TRP A 637 -28.18 11.76 -20.38
CA TRP A 637 -27.09 10.80 -20.61
C TRP A 637 -27.31 9.51 -19.82
N SER A 638 -26.74 8.41 -20.32
CA SER A 638 -26.74 7.17 -19.55
C SER A 638 -25.88 7.30 -18.29
N LEU A 639 -26.19 6.49 -17.26
CA LEU A 639 -25.45 6.51 -15.98
C LEU A 639 -23.95 6.19 -16.15
N THR A 640 -23.60 5.43 -17.20
CA THR A 640 -22.22 5.06 -17.54
C THR A 640 -21.46 6.18 -18.23
N GLU A 641 -22.16 7.10 -18.89
CA GLU A 641 -21.57 8.22 -19.61
C GLU A 641 -21.51 9.50 -18.78
N ALA A 642 -22.28 9.58 -17.70
CA ALA A 642 -22.28 10.71 -16.78
C ALA A 642 -21.27 10.53 -15.64
N ALA A 643 -20.25 11.39 -15.60
CA ALA A 643 -19.28 11.44 -14.50
C ALA A 643 -19.93 11.84 -13.18
N LEU A 644 -19.49 11.19 -12.09
CA LEU A 644 -19.93 11.52 -10.73
C LEU A 644 -19.49 12.94 -10.35
N PHE A 645 -18.27 13.34 -10.75
CA PHE A 645 -17.69 14.65 -10.48
C PHE A 645 -17.32 15.35 -11.79
N GLY A 646 -18.03 16.42 -12.10
CA GLY A 646 -17.89 17.13 -13.36
C GLY A 646 -18.63 18.46 -13.36
N PRO A 647 -18.51 19.26 -14.42
CA PRO A 647 -19.23 20.52 -14.55
C PRO A 647 -20.74 20.29 -14.55
N ARG A 648 -21.50 21.22 -13.95
CA ARG A 648 -22.96 21.18 -13.96
C ARG A 648 -23.49 21.09 -15.39
N HIS A 649 -24.54 20.29 -15.58
CA HIS A 649 -25.19 20.06 -16.89
C HIS A 649 -24.28 19.48 -18.00
N SER A 650 -23.12 18.92 -17.66
CA SER A 650 -22.22 18.22 -18.60
C SER A 650 -21.95 16.81 -18.10
N PRO A 651 -21.92 15.78 -18.97
CA PRO A 651 -21.59 14.41 -18.57
C PRO A 651 -20.08 14.20 -18.31
N GLU A 652 -19.24 15.16 -18.71
CA GLU A 652 -17.79 15.03 -18.64
C GLU A 652 -17.24 15.04 -17.21
N THR A 653 -16.08 14.40 -17.00
CA THR A 653 -15.34 14.48 -15.75
C THR A 653 -14.31 15.60 -15.80
N TYR A 654 -14.06 16.21 -14.64
CA TYR A 654 -12.89 17.08 -14.47
C TYR A 654 -11.60 16.26 -14.59
N THR A 655 -10.55 16.85 -15.18
CA THR A 655 -9.20 16.27 -15.15
C THR A 655 -8.58 16.39 -13.76
N ARG A 656 -7.50 15.63 -13.49
CA ARG A 656 -6.73 15.72 -12.23
C ARG A 656 -6.40 17.17 -11.84
N LYS A 657 -5.98 17.99 -12.80
CA LYS A 657 -5.62 19.40 -12.61
C LYS A 657 -6.81 20.26 -12.18
N SER A 658 -8.03 19.88 -12.53
CA SER A 658 -9.25 20.64 -12.21
C SER A 658 -10.03 20.12 -11.02
N LEU A 659 -9.79 18.87 -10.59
CA LEU A 659 -10.50 18.26 -9.46
C LEU A 659 -9.57 17.99 -8.28
N ILE A 660 -8.56 17.16 -8.51
CA ILE A 660 -7.71 16.63 -7.43
C ILE A 660 -6.71 17.70 -6.97
N GLN A 661 -6.10 18.45 -7.89
CA GLN A 661 -5.13 19.47 -7.53
C GLN A 661 -5.75 20.61 -6.67
N PRO A 662 -6.91 21.19 -7.03
CA PRO A 662 -7.57 22.18 -6.17
C PRO A 662 -7.96 21.60 -4.80
N VAL A 663 -8.39 20.33 -4.74
CA VAL A 663 -8.68 19.65 -3.46
C VAL A 663 -7.42 19.52 -2.60
N ILE A 664 -6.28 19.14 -3.20
CA ILE A 664 -4.99 19.07 -2.49
C ILE A 664 -4.59 20.45 -1.96
N GLU A 665 -4.67 21.49 -2.79
CA GLU A 665 -4.33 22.85 -2.40
C GLU A 665 -5.22 23.37 -1.26
N TRP A 666 -6.50 23.02 -1.28
CA TRP A 666 -7.43 23.36 -0.22
C TRP A 666 -7.11 22.63 1.10
N MET A 667 -6.78 21.34 1.03
CA MET A 667 -6.29 20.60 2.20
C MET A 667 -5.00 21.21 2.74
N ARG A 668 -4.04 21.54 1.87
CA ARG A 668 -2.76 22.17 2.28
C ARG A 668 -2.97 23.52 2.95
N TYR A 669 -3.86 24.33 2.40
CA TYR A 669 -4.23 25.61 2.98
C TYR A 669 -4.77 25.45 4.41
N MET A 670 -5.69 24.50 4.62
CA MET A 670 -6.35 24.31 5.92
C MET A 670 -5.48 23.59 6.95
N LEU A 671 -4.62 22.68 6.50
CA LEU A 671 -4.01 21.67 7.37
C LEU A 671 -2.49 21.60 7.29
N GLY A 672 -1.83 22.27 6.34
CA GLY A 672 -0.36 22.26 6.16
C GLY A 672 0.14 21.54 4.89
N GLU A 673 1.37 21.85 4.47
CA GLU A 673 1.88 21.52 3.12
C GLU A 673 2.24 20.04 2.89
N ASP A 674 2.45 19.25 3.95
CA ASP A 674 2.83 17.84 3.81
C ASP A 674 1.67 16.90 3.39
N ILE A 675 0.55 17.47 2.92
CA ILE A 675 -0.62 16.72 2.45
C ILE A 675 -0.57 16.53 0.94
N ASP A 676 -0.92 15.32 0.52
CA ASP A 676 -1.36 15.00 -0.83
C ASP A 676 -2.60 14.11 -0.76
N PHE A 677 -3.23 13.86 -1.91
CA PHE A 677 -4.42 13.01 -1.96
C PHE A 677 -4.12 11.57 -1.54
N HIS A 678 -2.89 11.12 -1.75
CA HIS A 678 -2.49 9.76 -1.44
C HIS A 678 -2.39 9.53 0.08
N GLY A 679 -2.00 10.53 0.85
CA GLY A 679 -2.03 10.51 2.32
C GLY A 679 -3.41 10.19 2.91
N LEU A 680 -4.50 10.52 2.21
CA LEU A 680 -5.85 10.11 2.61
C LEU A 680 -6.04 8.59 2.59
N ARG A 681 -5.43 7.91 1.61
CA ARG A 681 -5.45 6.44 1.51
C ARG A 681 -4.63 5.78 2.63
N HIS A 682 -3.47 6.35 2.99
CA HIS A 682 -2.70 5.92 4.16
C HIS A 682 -3.51 6.06 5.46
N ALA A 683 -4.22 7.20 5.62
CA ALA A 683 -5.11 7.41 6.74
C ALA A 683 -6.24 6.36 6.75
N ALA A 684 -6.89 6.12 5.61
CA ALA A 684 -7.96 5.14 5.47
C ALA A 684 -7.55 3.74 5.96
N VAL A 685 -6.39 3.25 5.50
CA VAL A 685 -5.84 1.94 5.93
C VAL A 685 -5.51 1.96 7.42
N SER A 686 -4.76 2.97 7.88
CA SER A 686 -4.30 3.08 9.25
C SER A 686 -5.46 3.10 10.26
N TRP A 687 -6.50 3.89 9.98
CA TRP A 687 -7.69 3.98 10.83
C TRP A 687 -8.56 2.72 10.74
N THR A 688 -8.67 2.09 9.56
CA THR A 688 -9.41 0.83 9.40
C THR A 688 -8.80 -0.30 10.24
N LEU A 689 -7.47 -0.47 10.19
CA LEU A 689 -6.79 -1.47 11.01
C LEU A 689 -6.97 -1.21 12.50
N LEU A 690 -6.87 0.06 12.92
CA LEU A 690 -7.05 0.44 14.31
C LEU A 690 -8.49 0.22 14.79
N ARG A 691 -9.50 0.52 13.96
CA ARG A 691 -10.92 0.22 14.22
C ARG A 691 -11.15 -1.28 14.35
N LEU A 692 -10.63 -2.08 13.42
CA LEU A 692 -10.77 -3.54 13.47
C LEU A 692 -10.13 -4.15 14.72
N HIS A 693 -8.98 -3.64 15.16
CA HIS A 693 -8.36 -4.07 16.41
C HIS A 693 -9.20 -3.65 17.63
N ALA A 694 -9.65 -2.40 17.68
CA ALA A 694 -10.52 -1.88 18.73
C ALA A 694 -11.88 -2.61 18.82
N ALA A 695 -12.42 -3.07 17.70
CA ALA A 695 -13.65 -3.88 17.67
C ALA A 695 -13.46 -5.26 18.29
N GLN A 696 -12.26 -5.87 18.13
CA GLN A 696 -11.91 -7.16 18.73
C GLN A 696 -11.49 -7.03 20.20
N HIS A 697 -10.99 -5.86 20.61
CA HIS A 697 -10.42 -5.61 21.93
C HIS A 697 -11.03 -4.34 22.57
N PRO A 698 -12.20 -4.44 23.23
CA PRO A 698 -12.88 -3.29 23.83
C PRO A 698 -12.04 -2.51 24.86
N HIS A 699 -11.14 -3.17 25.58
CA HIS A 699 -10.23 -2.50 26.52
C HIS A 699 -9.26 -1.56 25.80
N PHE A 700 -8.72 -1.98 24.66
CA PHE A 700 -7.82 -1.17 23.83
C PHE A 700 -8.53 0.06 23.27
N ARG A 701 -9.81 -0.05 22.88
CA ARG A 701 -10.63 1.10 22.45
C ARG A 701 -10.59 2.24 23.49
N ASN A 702 -10.68 1.90 24.77
CA ASN A 702 -10.73 2.89 25.86
C ASN A 702 -9.40 3.62 26.07
N THR A 703 -8.28 3.07 25.59
CA THR A 703 -6.97 3.73 25.68
C THR A 703 -6.72 4.73 24.56
N LEU A 704 -7.57 4.79 23.52
CA LEU A 704 -7.40 5.69 22.38
C LEU A 704 -7.84 7.12 22.69
N GLN A 705 -7.14 8.09 22.12
CA GLN A 705 -7.51 9.51 22.19
C GLN A 705 -8.88 9.77 21.55
N HIS A 706 -9.10 9.22 20.35
CA HIS A 706 -10.35 9.40 19.59
C HIS A 706 -11.48 8.45 20.01
N ARG A 707 -11.45 7.88 21.23
CA ARG A 707 -12.46 6.91 21.71
C ARG A 707 -13.92 7.42 21.66
N HIS A 708 -14.10 8.75 21.67
CA HIS A 708 -15.40 9.43 21.59
C HIS A 708 -15.81 9.78 20.15
N HIS A 709 -14.92 9.63 19.16
CA HIS A 709 -15.26 9.84 17.76
C HIS A 709 -16.20 8.75 17.24
N TRP A 710 -17.04 9.06 16.24
CA TRP A 710 -18.00 8.12 15.64
C TRP A 710 -17.36 6.79 15.23
N MET A 711 -16.18 6.85 14.60
CA MET A 711 -15.42 5.68 14.13
C MET A 711 -15.14 4.61 15.20
N PHE A 712 -15.08 5.02 16.46
CA PHE A 712 -14.78 4.16 17.61
C PHE A 712 -15.99 3.94 18.51
N GLN A 713 -17.21 4.29 18.09
CA GLN A 713 -18.41 3.92 18.85
C GLN A 713 -18.74 2.42 18.69
N PRO A 714 -19.37 1.78 19.69
CA PRO A 714 -19.60 0.33 19.66
C PRO A 714 -20.33 -0.17 18.42
N GLU A 715 -21.40 0.52 18.01
CA GLU A 715 -22.20 0.11 16.85
C GLU A 715 -21.40 0.22 15.52
N PRO A 716 -20.74 1.35 15.18
CA PRO A 716 -19.85 1.41 14.02
C PRO A 716 -18.70 0.40 14.03
N LEU A 717 -18.15 0.06 15.21
CA LEU A 717 -17.10 -0.95 15.36
C LEU A 717 -17.62 -2.37 15.10
N GLN A 718 -18.84 -2.67 15.57
CA GLN A 718 -19.48 -3.95 15.31
C GLN A 718 -19.79 -4.11 13.81
N LYS A 719 -20.37 -3.08 13.18
CA LYS A 719 -20.70 -3.09 11.74
C LYS A 719 -19.47 -3.31 10.85
N ILE A 720 -18.35 -2.66 11.15
CA ILE A 720 -17.11 -2.86 10.37
C ILE A 720 -16.55 -4.27 10.59
N LEU A 721 -16.59 -4.79 11.81
CA LEU A 721 -16.13 -6.16 12.10
C LEU A 721 -16.98 -7.19 11.35
N GLU A 722 -18.31 -7.06 11.40
CA GLU A 722 -19.25 -7.91 10.67
C GLU A 722 -19.02 -7.86 9.16
N HIS A 723 -18.77 -6.67 8.60
CA HIS A 723 -18.49 -6.52 7.18
C HIS A 723 -17.23 -7.29 6.75
N PHE A 724 -16.11 -7.08 7.44
CA PHE A 724 -14.84 -7.70 7.08
C PHE A 724 -14.77 -9.18 7.46
N CYS A 725 -15.52 -9.61 8.48
CA CYS A 725 -15.59 -11.03 8.86
C CYS A 725 -16.62 -11.82 8.05
N GLY A 726 -17.73 -11.20 7.66
CA GLY A 726 -18.83 -11.82 6.93
C GLY A 726 -18.42 -12.28 5.52
N ALA A 727 -17.40 -11.67 4.92
CA ALA A 727 -16.94 -11.95 3.57
C ALA A 727 -16.46 -13.40 3.31
N GLU A 728 -16.06 -14.16 4.34
CA GLU A 728 -15.69 -15.59 4.22
C GLU A 728 -16.46 -16.51 5.19
N GLY A 729 -17.54 -16.01 5.81
CA GLY A 729 -18.33 -16.72 6.83
C GLY A 729 -17.73 -16.65 8.25
N ARG A 730 -18.32 -17.42 9.18
CA ARG A 730 -18.07 -17.33 10.64
C ARG A 730 -16.62 -17.61 11.10
N ASP A 731 -15.72 -18.02 10.20
CA ASP A 731 -14.38 -18.52 10.53
C ASP A 731 -13.24 -17.59 10.04
N THR A 732 -13.53 -16.37 9.59
CA THR A 732 -12.53 -15.39 9.10
C THR A 732 -11.51 -15.00 10.18
N LEU A 733 -11.98 -14.79 11.41
CA LEU A 733 -11.12 -14.43 12.56
C LEU A 733 -10.26 -15.62 13.00
N ALA A 734 -10.86 -16.80 13.13
CA ALA A 734 -10.16 -18.02 13.53
C ALA A 734 -9.16 -18.49 12.45
N ARG A 735 -9.44 -18.25 11.16
CA ARG A 735 -8.49 -18.50 10.06
C ARG A 735 -7.45 -17.38 9.85
N GLY A 736 -7.57 -16.26 10.54
CA GLY A 736 -6.64 -15.13 10.47
C GLY A 736 -6.63 -14.41 9.12
N THR A 737 -7.72 -14.45 8.36
CA THR A 737 -7.80 -13.86 6.99
C THR A 737 -8.29 -12.41 6.98
N LEU A 738 -8.53 -11.79 8.14
CA LEU A 738 -9.03 -10.41 8.24
C LEU A 738 -8.20 -9.40 7.42
N LEU A 739 -6.88 -9.47 7.49
CA LEU A 739 -6.00 -8.56 6.74
C LEU A 739 -6.06 -8.76 5.23
N LEU A 740 -6.35 -9.98 4.78
CA LEU A 740 -6.59 -10.24 3.37
C LEU A 740 -7.83 -9.49 2.89
N GLN A 741 -8.87 -9.40 3.72
CA GLN A 741 -10.08 -8.67 3.38
C GLN A 741 -9.83 -7.15 3.32
N VAL A 742 -9.03 -6.60 4.24
CA VAL A 742 -8.58 -5.20 4.15
C VAL A 742 -7.72 -4.97 2.90
N THR A 743 -6.86 -5.93 2.56
CA THR A 743 -6.02 -5.90 1.34
C THR A 743 -6.88 -5.86 0.07
N LYS A 744 -7.95 -6.67 0.01
CA LYS A 744 -8.94 -6.66 -1.08
C LYS A 744 -9.72 -5.34 -1.13
N TRP A 745 -10.17 -4.85 0.03
CA TRP A 745 -10.92 -3.59 0.13
C TRP A 745 -10.12 -2.38 -0.37
N ILE A 746 -8.81 -2.33 -0.08
CA ILE A 746 -7.96 -1.25 -0.57
C ILE A 746 -7.50 -1.48 -2.03
N GLY A 747 -7.59 -2.70 -2.54
CA GLY A 747 -7.16 -3.07 -3.89
C GLY A 747 -5.65 -3.32 -4.03
N HIS A 748 -5.00 -3.86 -2.98
CA HIS A 748 -3.61 -4.32 -3.04
C HIS A 748 -3.56 -5.80 -3.41
N ARG A 749 -2.45 -6.22 -4.04
CA ARG A 749 -2.26 -7.63 -4.40
C ARG A 749 -1.86 -8.50 -3.21
N GLU A 750 -1.12 -7.98 -2.23
CA GLU A 750 -0.65 -8.78 -1.08
C GLU A 750 -0.70 -7.97 0.23
N PRO A 751 -0.97 -8.62 1.38
CA PRO A 751 -0.99 -7.94 2.68
C PRO A 751 0.35 -7.33 3.08
N GLY A 752 1.48 -7.88 2.61
CA GLY A 752 2.82 -7.34 2.89
C GLY A 752 2.94 -5.88 2.44
N THR A 753 2.49 -5.57 1.22
CA THR A 753 2.50 -4.21 0.68
C THR A 753 1.69 -3.24 1.55
N LEU A 754 0.52 -3.69 2.04
CA LEU A 754 -0.34 -2.91 2.93
C LEU A 754 0.37 -2.59 4.26
N LEU A 755 0.95 -3.62 4.89
CA LEU A 755 1.56 -3.50 6.21
C LEU A 755 2.87 -2.69 6.18
N GLU A 756 3.70 -2.90 5.15
CA GLU A 756 4.99 -2.23 5.04
C GLU A 756 4.87 -0.75 4.68
N ASN A 757 3.87 -0.37 3.86
CA ASN A 757 3.85 0.95 3.24
C ASN A 757 2.71 1.87 3.69
N TYR A 758 1.59 1.35 4.19
CA TYR A 758 0.38 2.17 4.43
C TYR A 758 -0.11 2.21 5.87
N ALA A 759 0.27 1.20 6.67
CA ALA A 759 -0.30 0.98 7.99
C ALA A 759 0.54 1.64 9.09
N HIS A 760 0.34 2.94 9.31
CA HIS A 760 1.14 3.74 10.25
C HIS A 760 0.71 3.62 11.72
N THR A 761 -0.36 2.89 12.00
CA THR A 761 -0.86 2.56 13.34
C THR A 761 -0.41 1.19 13.84
N LEU A 762 0.37 0.44 13.05
CA LEU A 762 0.78 -0.93 13.41
C LEU A 762 1.56 -1.02 14.71
N GLY A 763 2.39 -0.04 15.01
CA GLY A 763 3.17 -0.01 16.25
C GLY A 763 2.28 -0.07 17.50
N LEU A 764 1.18 0.68 17.50
CA LEU A 764 0.20 0.71 18.59
C LEU A 764 -0.52 -0.64 18.74
N ILE A 765 -0.98 -1.20 17.63
CA ILE A 765 -1.66 -2.51 17.62
C ILE A 765 -0.69 -3.61 18.08
N HIS A 766 0.53 -3.60 17.58
CA HIS A 766 1.56 -4.55 17.95
C HIS A 766 1.90 -4.44 19.44
N SER A 767 1.98 -3.22 19.98
CA SER A 767 2.22 -2.97 21.40
C SER A 767 1.15 -3.59 22.29
N ASP A 768 -0.12 -3.44 21.92
CA ASP A 768 -1.25 -4.06 22.64
C ASP A 768 -1.22 -5.59 22.56
N ILE A 769 -0.85 -6.15 21.41
CA ILE A 769 -0.72 -7.61 21.21
C ILE A 769 0.42 -8.20 22.05
N LEU A 770 1.52 -7.46 22.19
CA LEU A 770 2.65 -7.84 23.02
C LEU A 770 2.42 -7.57 24.51
N ALA A 771 1.38 -6.81 24.87
CA ALA A 771 1.04 -6.54 26.25
C ALA A 771 0.63 -7.84 26.96
N PRO A 772 0.90 -7.95 28.27
CA PRO A 772 0.53 -9.13 29.02
C PRO A 772 -0.99 -9.16 29.10
N LYS A 773 -1.61 -10.20 28.52
CA LYS A 773 -3.05 -10.36 28.61
C LYS A 773 -3.43 -10.57 30.09
N PRO A 774 -4.45 -9.87 30.61
CA PRO A 774 -4.96 -10.18 31.94
C PRO A 774 -5.32 -11.67 31.96
N LYS A 775 -4.95 -12.37 33.03
CA LYS A 775 -5.43 -13.75 33.24
C LYS A 775 -6.95 -13.63 33.38
N ASN A 776 -7.68 -14.17 32.40
CA ASN A 776 -9.12 -14.35 32.50
C ASN A 776 -9.46 -15.28 33.66
#